data_AF-A0A086ZWS2-F1
#
_entry.id   AF-A0A086ZWS2-F1
#
_cell.length_a   1.000
_cell.length_b   1.000
_cell.length_c   1.000
_cell.angle_alpha   90.00
_cell.angle_beta   90.00
_cell.angle_gamma   90.00
#
_symmetry.space_group_name_H-M   'P 1'
#
loop_
_entity.id
_entity.type
_entity.pdbx_description
1 polymer ?
#
loop_
_entity_poly.entity_id
_entity_poly.type
_entity_poly.pdbx_seq_one_letter_code
_entity_poly.pdbx_strand_id
1 'polypeptide(L)'
;MVSLKERFLKMTGNTSKWRAPLAGLASIAMLATMGVAASTANAAVTGEPTTDPYRANTGTKFTVVAYPAYAPAGTDNQVLGKDKTYGETIDVNSKSDPFYSAADGKVFTGYSYDLAGKNKVADGKIAVKGDTKVYAQYAEAKTITFHYANGATKQVDVKTGSALTAADYAKYAGDDTAPTNEVFAGWKTTTSKDYAPSDLYTNQAVSSNLDLYPVFEVHTTVPGQQENVAKVVFHESDTAASGDQELYTVAGTPFPAYRVPSVSGVDQWSAAKDNSSAYDFTANVKNSNVDPSAADLYLFGFSGFGDKNWTVTYKFNDDETSAVKTAKSTVNDEDTTTAGTQANVAEGSKIAEPNEPAAWDAQFTGWYAADGSKVDFNAPVQNIPGANASKRTVTVHAGWDTKNIAQVNYYYNYHVANSNAGYADPVAHTWNNPSATFGNVQKGSGQAVDFVTKGSKINAPTGVEDYYKTSANTDHGDYTSRTVKQWISIQDGAPITTVKASTSVYAQWTGAESLLLNANGGVFANGSNRAYATRTDGQTWKDVISAPTRDGFTFAGWYTTDGSKKANLVDGYFYDVNTGKKTSNKVIEGAELLAWWIPSEKLENAAALSAFPLNGAADWNGWTPSFANQQADYKLAEKYAKTDASWKTYVDYLYDLQDEYQAYQNLSGQAQIDAGNKLAAKLATAQGKLVDDKAPAGTTTVYRLFNPNARDAGSHHYTASVVEYNSLVRKGWRAEGVSFVTTSDGKPVYRAYNPNDGGHFYTLSKVELDHAVKAGWKDEGIAFRVSD
;
A
#
# COMPACT_ATOMS: atom_id res chain seq x y z
N MET A 1 -6.08 40.05 42.19
CA MET A 1 -5.63 38.74 41.66
C MET A 1 -4.97 39.00 40.32
N VAL A 2 -3.68 38.73 40.25
CA VAL A 2 -2.81 39.13 39.13
C VAL A 2 -2.57 37.93 38.23
N SER A 3 -2.57 38.15 36.91
CA SER A 3 -2.75 37.13 35.87
C SER A 3 -1.57 36.16 35.70
N LEU A 4 -1.87 34.95 35.18
CA LEU A 4 -0.92 33.88 34.90
C LEU A 4 0.28 34.31 34.04
N LYS A 5 0.13 35.37 33.23
CA LYS A 5 1.16 35.90 32.34
C LYS A 5 2.33 36.54 33.10
N GLU A 6 2.09 37.05 34.31
CA GLU A 6 3.13 37.64 35.18
C GLU A 6 3.91 36.61 36.02
N ARG A 7 3.44 35.35 36.10
CA ARG A 7 4.20 34.27 36.73
C ARG A 7 5.24 33.64 35.79
N PHE A 8 5.02 33.70 34.48
CA PHE A 8 5.91 33.08 33.50
C PHE A 8 7.20 33.87 33.24
N LEU A 9 7.21 35.19 33.46
CA LEU A 9 8.39 36.04 33.27
C LEU A 9 9.44 35.97 34.41
N LYS A 10 9.23 35.17 35.45
CA LYS A 10 10.13 35.11 36.63
C LYS A 10 10.99 33.85 36.73
N MET A 11 10.99 32.96 35.73
CA MET A 11 11.70 31.67 35.81
C MET A 11 12.93 31.51 34.89
N THR A 12 13.29 32.49 34.05
CA THR A 12 14.55 32.45 33.30
C THR A 12 15.34 33.74 33.51
N GLY A 13 15.97 33.83 34.68
CA GLY A 13 16.87 34.93 34.99
C GLY A 13 18.11 34.90 34.11
N ASN A 14 18.21 35.84 33.16
CA ASN A 14 19.49 36.49 32.88
C ASN A 14 19.25 37.83 32.17
N THR A 15 19.58 38.93 32.85
CA THR A 15 19.64 40.27 32.27
C THR A 15 20.99 40.91 32.59
N SER A 16 21.58 41.52 31.55
CA SER A 16 22.49 42.69 31.60
C SER A 16 24.00 42.37 31.81
N LYS A 17 25.01 42.94 31.10
CA LYS A 17 25.15 44.22 30.38
C LYS A 17 26.30 44.22 29.31
N TRP A 18 26.01 44.81 28.14
CA TRP A 18 26.75 45.84 27.36
C TRP A 18 28.29 45.81 27.17
N ARG A 19 28.75 45.86 25.89
CA ARG A 19 29.31 47.02 25.15
C ARG A 19 29.87 46.60 23.77
N ALA A 20 29.46 47.28 22.69
CA ALA A 20 30.09 47.23 21.36
C ALA A 20 31.25 48.26 21.26
N PRO A 21 32.14 48.17 20.25
CA PRO A 21 31.91 49.02 19.09
C PRO A 21 32.28 48.43 17.70
N LEU A 22 31.51 48.92 16.72
CA LEU A 22 31.74 49.21 15.30
C LEU A 22 33.03 48.72 14.59
N ALA A 23 32.85 47.96 13.50
CA ALA A 23 33.37 48.13 12.12
C ALA A 23 33.24 46.78 11.39
N GLY A 24 32.78 46.60 10.16
CA GLY A 24 32.10 47.42 9.16
C GLY A 24 31.53 46.43 8.13
N LEU A 25 30.36 46.75 7.57
CA LEU A 25 29.81 46.10 6.38
C LEU A 25 30.59 46.58 5.13
N ALA A 26 30.53 45.76 4.07
CA ALA A 26 31.26 45.83 2.79
C ALA A 26 32.62 45.10 2.85
N SER A 27 32.93 44.08 2.05
CA SER A 27 32.59 43.93 0.63
C SER A 27 32.61 42.46 0.20
N ILE A 28 31.56 42.06 -0.52
CA ILE A 28 31.57 40.95 -1.47
C ILE A 28 32.32 41.46 -2.70
N ALA A 29 33.53 40.97 -2.97
CA ALA A 29 34.16 40.85 -4.30
C ALA A 29 35.67 40.55 -4.20
N MET A 30 36.12 39.64 -5.06
CA MET A 30 37.51 39.41 -5.50
C MET A 30 38.52 38.85 -4.50
N LEU A 31 38.85 37.55 -4.67
CA LEU A 31 40.25 37.09 -4.64
C LEU A 31 40.35 35.70 -5.28
N ALA A 32 40.47 35.69 -6.61
CA ALA A 32 41.32 34.73 -7.29
C ALA A 32 42.75 35.28 -7.30
N THR A 33 43.71 34.35 -7.36
CA THR A 33 45.15 34.48 -7.69
C THR A 33 46.17 34.58 -6.53
N MET A 34 47.07 33.58 -6.54
CA MET A 34 48.39 33.46 -5.90
C MET A 34 48.36 33.14 -4.38
N GLY A 35 48.87 32.03 -3.86
CA GLY A 35 49.96 31.17 -4.30
C GLY A 35 51.07 31.16 -3.23
N VAL A 36 51.51 29.96 -2.85
CA VAL A 36 52.82 29.62 -2.23
C VAL A 36 52.89 29.45 -0.70
N ALA A 37 52.85 28.16 -0.34
CA ALA A 37 53.75 27.39 0.53
C ALA A 37 53.75 27.58 2.06
N ALA A 38 53.24 26.55 2.73
CA ALA A 38 54.02 25.86 3.76
C ALA A 38 53.94 24.35 3.49
N SER A 39 54.96 23.84 2.81
CA SER A 39 55.26 22.44 2.61
C SER A 39 55.72 21.80 3.93
N THR A 40 55.09 20.70 4.34
CA THR A 40 55.84 19.57 4.90
C THR A 40 55.88 18.50 3.82
N ALA A 41 57.04 18.40 3.18
CA ALA A 41 57.39 17.36 2.25
C ALA A 41 57.30 16.00 2.96
N ASN A 42 56.37 15.15 2.53
CA ASN A 42 56.69 13.74 2.38
C ASN A 42 57.15 13.55 0.94
N ALA A 43 58.32 12.94 0.82
CA ALA A 43 59.02 12.70 -0.43
C ALA A 43 58.08 12.14 -1.50
N ALA A 44 58.22 12.69 -2.72
CA ALA A 44 57.73 12.06 -3.92
C ALA A 44 58.25 10.62 -3.96
N VAL A 45 57.34 9.67 -3.78
CA VAL A 45 57.52 8.34 -4.36
C VAL A 45 57.43 8.57 -5.86
N THR A 46 58.59 8.59 -6.51
CA THR A 46 58.70 8.43 -7.95
C THR A 46 58.05 7.10 -8.33
N GLY A 47 56.86 7.20 -8.93
CA GLY A 47 56.00 6.09 -9.31
C GLY A 47 54.69 6.13 -8.54
N GLU A 48 53.72 6.93 -9.00
CA GLU A 48 52.33 6.62 -8.67
C GLU A 48 52.07 5.18 -9.11
N PRO A 49 51.44 4.32 -8.29
CA PRO A 49 51.09 2.98 -8.74
C PRO A 49 50.13 3.14 -9.94
N THR A 50 50.64 2.94 -11.14
CA THR A 50 49.91 3.12 -12.40
C THR A 50 48.86 2.04 -12.63
N THR A 51 48.81 1.03 -11.77
CA THR A 51 47.84 -0.06 -11.84
C THR A 51 47.33 -0.35 -10.45
N ASP A 52 46.14 0.17 -10.13
CA ASP A 52 45.25 -0.52 -9.20
C ASP A 52 44.91 -1.87 -9.86
N PRO A 53 45.46 -3.01 -9.39
CA PRO A 53 45.24 -4.29 -10.04
C PRO A 53 43.79 -4.78 -9.89
N TYR A 54 42.98 -4.07 -9.11
CA TYR A 54 41.57 -4.36 -8.85
C TYR A 54 40.64 -3.47 -9.67
N ARG A 55 41.22 -2.70 -10.60
CA ARG A 55 40.47 -1.82 -11.51
C ARG A 55 39.47 -2.61 -12.34
N ALA A 56 38.20 -2.20 -12.30
CA ALA A 56 37.19 -2.72 -13.23
C ALA A 56 37.59 -2.39 -14.68
N ASN A 57 37.20 -3.25 -15.61
CA ASN A 57 37.43 -3.04 -17.03
C ASN A 57 36.08 -2.92 -17.76
N THR A 58 36.13 -2.61 -19.05
CA THR A 58 34.92 -2.47 -19.89
C THR A 58 34.05 -3.73 -19.96
N GLY A 59 34.62 -4.90 -19.63
CA GLY A 59 33.91 -6.18 -19.57
C GLY A 59 33.25 -6.49 -18.21
N THR A 60 33.43 -5.64 -17.19
CA THR A 60 32.76 -5.81 -15.89
C THR A 60 31.24 -5.78 -16.05
N LYS A 61 30.57 -6.70 -15.36
CA LYS A 61 29.14 -6.97 -15.49
C LYS A 61 28.37 -6.53 -14.24
N PHE A 62 27.20 -5.95 -14.47
CA PHE A 62 26.32 -5.41 -13.44
C PHE A 62 24.87 -5.88 -13.64
N THR A 63 24.10 -5.83 -12.55
CA THR A 63 22.68 -6.19 -12.56
C THR A 63 21.81 -5.04 -12.05
N VAL A 64 20.68 -4.81 -12.71
CA VAL A 64 19.66 -3.84 -12.27
C VAL A 64 18.41 -4.61 -11.83
N VAL A 65 17.97 -4.37 -10.60
CA VAL A 65 16.87 -5.11 -9.96
C VAL A 65 15.83 -4.13 -9.42
N ALA A 66 14.56 -4.41 -9.71
CA ALA A 66 13.41 -3.73 -9.15
C ALA A 66 12.89 -4.45 -7.90
N TYR A 67 12.42 -3.66 -6.93
CA TYR A 67 11.77 -4.12 -5.71
C TYR A 67 10.42 -3.42 -5.52
N PRO A 68 9.44 -4.08 -4.91
CA PRO A 68 8.20 -3.43 -4.50
C PRO A 68 8.46 -2.53 -3.29
N ALA A 69 7.90 -1.32 -3.30
CA ALA A 69 8.08 -0.38 -2.19
C ALA A 69 7.52 -0.89 -0.84
N TYR A 70 6.52 -1.79 -0.85
CA TYR A 70 5.95 -2.35 0.37
C TYR A 70 6.75 -3.55 0.94
N ALA A 71 7.61 -4.18 0.14
CA ALA A 71 8.41 -5.34 0.54
C ALA A 71 9.85 -5.28 -0.03
N PRO A 72 10.62 -4.23 0.32
CA PRO A 72 11.94 -3.99 -0.27
C PRO A 72 13.00 -5.05 0.11
N ALA A 73 12.73 -5.89 1.11
CA ALA A 73 13.59 -6.99 1.56
C ALA A 73 13.04 -8.38 1.20
N GLY A 74 11.94 -8.44 0.46
CA GLY A 74 11.35 -9.70 0.02
C GLY A 74 12.19 -10.38 -1.06
N THR A 75 11.95 -11.68 -1.26
CA THR A 75 12.39 -12.40 -2.46
C THR A 75 11.60 -12.01 -3.69
N ASP A 76 10.53 -11.23 -3.51
CA ASP A 76 9.67 -10.69 -4.55
C ASP A 76 10.35 -9.50 -5.23
N ASN A 77 11.36 -9.78 -6.04
CA ASN A 77 12.12 -8.79 -6.81
C ASN A 77 12.18 -9.21 -8.28
N GLN A 78 12.44 -8.25 -9.16
CA GLN A 78 12.49 -8.48 -10.61
C GLN A 78 13.79 -7.96 -11.21
N VAL A 79 14.48 -8.82 -11.96
CA VAL A 79 15.70 -8.42 -12.66
C VAL A 79 15.32 -7.67 -13.94
N LEU A 80 15.55 -6.36 -13.96
CA LEU A 80 15.27 -5.50 -15.11
C LEU A 80 16.37 -5.58 -16.17
N GLY A 81 17.62 -5.78 -15.74
CA GLY A 81 18.77 -5.99 -16.63
C GLY A 81 19.83 -6.84 -15.97
N LYS A 82 20.26 -7.91 -16.66
CA LYS A 82 21.30 -8.83 -16.20
C LYS A 82 22.53 -8.74 -17.09
N ASP A 83 23.72 -8.91 -16.50
CA ASP A 83 25.02 -8.98 -17.18
C ASP A 83 25.33 -7.76 -18.07
N LYS A 84 24.93 -6.58 -17.58
CA LYS A 84 25.05 -5.29 -18.23
C LYS A 84 26.44 -4.70 -18.04
N THR A 85 27.01 -4.12 -19.09
CA THR A 85 28.28 -3.38 -18.96
C THR A 85 28.04 -1.92 -18.56
N TYR A 86 29.08 -1.28 -18.03
CA TYR A 86 29.08 0.16 -17.77
C TYR A 86 28.66 0.94 -19.02
N GLY A 87 27.75 1.91 -18.88
CA GLY A 87 27.26 2.74 -19.98
C GLY A 87 26.11 2.15 -20.80
N GLU A 88 25.69 0.89 -20.58
CA GLU A 88 24.45 0.39 -21.20
C GLU A 88 23.22 1.13 -20.63
N THR A 89 22.22 1.37 -21.48
CA THR A 89 20.92 1.93 -21.06
C THR A 89 19.88 0.82 -20.93
N ILE A 90 19.10 0.85 -19.85
CA ILE A 90 17.94 -0.02 -19.64
C ILE A 90 16.68 0.85 -19.70
N ASP A 91 15.74 0.47 -20.56
CA ASP A 91 14.38 1.04 -20.59
C ASP A 91 13.47 0.29 -19.63
N VAL A 92 13.02 0.98 -18.58
CA VAL A 92 12.13 0.45 -17.55
C VAL A 92 10.66 0.82 -17.78
N ASN A 93 10.35 1.77 -18.67
CA ASN A 93 8.97 2.12 -19.05
C ASN A 93 8.33 1.07 -19.96
N SER A 94 9.13 0.38 -20.77
CA SER A 94 8.67 -0.76 -21.60
C SER A 94 8.20 -1.98 -20.77
N LYS A 95 8.40 -1.95 -19.46
CA LYS A 95 8.04 -3.04 -18.55
C LYS A 95 6.68 -2.74 -17.92
N SER A 96 5.73 -3.66 -18.07
CA SER A 96 4.49 -3.67 -17.29
C SER A 96 4.82 -3.67 -15.80
N ASP A 97 3.93 -3.12 -14.98
CA ASP A 97 4.07 -3.10 -13.52
C ASP A 97 4.44 -4.51 -12.99
N PRO A 98 5.69 -4.69 -12.51
CA PRO A 98 6.20 -6.00 -12.14
C PRO A 98 5.58 -6.58 -10.87
N PHE A 99 4.90 -5.75 -10.06
CA PHE A 99 4.32 -6.14 -8.77
C PHE A 99 2.82 -5.85 -8.70
N TYR A 100 2.16 -5.75 -9.86
CA TYR A 100 0.74 -5.44 -9.95
C TYR A 100 -0.12 -6.45 -9.19
N SER A 101 -1.00 -5.94 -8.32
CA SER A 101 -2.11 -6.68 -7.72
C SER A 101 -3.41 -5.92 -7.98
N ALA A 102 -4.37 -6.61 -8.59
CA ALA A 102 -5.68 -6.04 -8.92
C ALA A 102 -6.51 -5.61 -7.69
N ALA A 103 -6.08 -5.98 -6.48
CA ALA A 103 -6.78 -5.69 -5.23
C ALA A 103 -6.27 -4.44 -4.50
N ASP A 104 -5.20 -3.79 -4.98
CA ASP A 104 -4.41 -2.88 -4.14
C ASP A 104 -4.91 -1.43 -4.15
N GLY A 105 -5.87 -1.08 -5.01
CA GLY A 105 -6.42 0.29 -5.13
C GLY A 105 -5.35 1.33 -5.46
N LYS A 106 -4.33 0.93 -6.23
CA LYS A 106 -3.14 1.72 -6.55
C LYS A 106 -2.79 1.60 -8.02
N VAL A 107 -2.25 2.68 -8.59
CA VAL A 107 -1.69 2.69 -9.95
C VAL A 107 -0.18 2.83 -9.89
N PHE A 108 0.51 2.07 -10.73
CA PHE A 108 1.96 2.18 -10.92
C PHE A 108 2.31 3.52 -11.55
N THR A 109 3.32 4.20 -11.00
CA THR A 109 3.72 5.56 -11.41
C THR A 109 5.17 5.66 -11.89
N GLY A 110 5.87 4.52 -11.99
CA GLY A 110 7.26 4.45 -12.41
C GLY A 110 8.18 3.96 -11.30
N TYR A 111 9.48 4.11 -11.53
CA TYR A 111 10.52 3.66 -10.61
C TYR A 111 11.25 4.85 -9.97
N SER A 112 11.81 4.63 -8.80
CA SER A 112 12.73 5.54 -8.13
C SER A 112 13.97 4.82 -7.60
N TYR A 113 15.06 5.57 -7.44
CA TYR A 113 16.29 5.08 -6.83
C TYR A 113 16.21 4.98 -5.31
N ASP A 114 15.19 5.56 -4.69
CA ASP A 114 14.91 5.51 -3.26
C ASP A 114 13.48 5.05 -2.97
N LEU A 115 13.26 4.51 -1.78
CA LEU A 115 11.93 4.04 -1.37
C LEU A 115 10.88 5.16 -1.31
N ALA A 116 11.27 6.40 -0.97
CA ALA A 116 10.36 7.52 -0.79
C ALA A 116 9.90 8.16 -2.13
N GLY A 117 10.43 7.70 -3.26
CA GLY A 117 10.05 8.20 -4.58
C GLY A 117 10.54 9.62 -4.87
N LYS A 118 11.52 10.14 -4.12
CA LYS A 118 12.06 11.50 -4.30
C LYS A 118 13.02 11.58 -5.48
N ASN A 119 13.90 10.59 -5.60
CA ASN A 119 14.87 10.43 -6.68
C ASN A 119 14.28 9.50 -7.73
N LYS A 120 13.35 10.04 -8.53
CA LYS A 120 12.68 9.28 -9.58
C LYS A 120 13.68 8.91 -10.68
N VAL A 121 13.47 7.75 -11.30
CA VAL A 121 14.10 7.43 -12.57
C VAL A 121 13.42 8.30 -13.62
N ALA A 122 14.06 9.41 -14.01
CA ALA A 122 13.51 10.30 -15.03
C ALA A 122 13.36 9.55 -16.35
N ASP A 123 12.25 9.77 -17.04
CA ASP A 123 11.94 9.22 -18.38
C ASP A 123 12.05 7.68 -18.50
N GLY A 124 12.07 6.97 -17.37
CA GLY A 124 12.14 5.52 -17.27
C GLY A 124 13.34 4.88 -17.97
N LYS A 125 14.50 5.53 -18.00
CA LYS A 125 15.74 4.92 -18.52
C LYS A 125 16.92 5.07 -17.56
N ILE A 126 17.67 3.98 -17.38
CA ILE A 126 18.79 3.91 -16.43
C ILE A 126 20.09 3.68 -17.19
N ALA A 127 21.08 4.57 -17.00
CA ALA A 127 22.45 4.34 -17.43
C ALA A 127 23.18 3.48 -16.38
N VAL A 128 23.69 2.32 -16.79
CA VAL A 128 24.31 1.35 -15.87
C VAL A 128 25.70 1.84 -15.45
N LYS A 129 25.88 2.10 -14.15
CA LYS A 129 27.17 2.45 -13.52
C LYS A 129 27.66 1.41 -12.51
N GLY A 130 26.80 0.46 -12.18
CA GLY A 130 27.02 -0.53 -11.14
C GLY A 130 25.78 -1.40 -10.93
N ASP A 131 25.86 -2.31 -9.96
CA ASP A 131 24.68 -3.04 -9.49
C ASP A 131 23.65 -2.05 -8.95
N THR A 132 22.48 -1.94 -9.58
CA THR A 132 21.51 -0.86 -9.32
C THR A 132 20.23 -1.45 -8.73
N LYS A 133 19.72 -0.82 -7.66
CA LYS A 133 18.37 -1.10 -7.15
C LYS A 133 17.43 0.04 -7.49
N VAL A 134 16.21 -0.31 -7.88
CA VAL A 134 15.11 0.64 -8.02
C VAL A 134 13.86 0.12 -7.34
N TYR A 135 12.99 1.04 -6.93
CA TYR A 135 11.76 0.76 -6.23
C TYR A 135 10.57 1.14 -7.09
N ALA A 136 9.63 0.22 -7.26
CA ALA A 136 8.37 0.50 -7.93
C ALA A 136 7.52 1.43 -7.07
N GLN A 137 7.07 2.54 -7.65
CA GLN A 137 6.30 3.58 -6.97
C GLN A 137 4.85 3.56 -7.40
N TYR A 138 3.96 3.78 -6.43
CA TYR A 138 2.51 3.66 -6.61
C TYR A 138 1.79 4.88 -6.05
N ALA A 139 0.71 5.28 -6.70
CA ALA A 139 -0.20 6.30 -6.21
C ALA A 139 -1.60 5.73 -5.97
N GLU A 140 -2.39 6.39 -5.13
CA GLU A 140 -3.78 6.04 -4.89
C GLU A 140 -4.59 6.07 -6.21
N ALA A 141 -5.31 4.99 -6.48
CA ALA A 141 -6.17 4.87 -7.65
C ALA A 141 -7.60 5.36 -7.37
N LYS A 142 -8.24 5.95 -8.38
CA LYS A 142 -9.69 6.15 -8.47
C LYS A 142 -10.21 5.39 -9.66
N THR A 143 -11.27 4.62 -9.43
CA THR A 143 -11.89 3.80 -10.48
C THR A 143 -12.93 4.62 -11.23
N ILE A 144 -12.80 4.65 -12.55
CA ILE A 144 -13.83 5.16 -13.45
C ILE A 144 -14.56 3.95 -14.02
N THR A 145 -15.88 3.90 -13.82
CA THR A 145 -16.76 2.84 -14.35
C THR A 145 -17.58 3.38 -15.50
N PHE A 146 -17.39 2.84 -16.69
CA PHE A 146 -18.20 3.11 -17.87
C PHE A 146 -19.37 2.13 -17.93
N HIS A 147 -20.59 2.65 -17.89
CA HIS A 147 -21.83 1.89 -17.99
C HIS A 147 -22.37 1.94 -19.41
N TYR A 148 -22.32 0.85 -20.16
CA TYR A 148 -22.78 0.80 -21.55
C TYR A 148 -24.30 0.57 -21.62
N ALA A 149 -24.93 1.00 -22.70
CA ALA A 149 -26.37 0.93 -22.93
C ALA A 149 -26.91 -0.51 -22.95
N ASN A 150 -26.07 -1.47 -23.31
CA ASN A 150 -26.38 -2.91 -23.27
C ASN A 150 -26.30 -3.52 -21.85
N GLY A 151 -26.00 -2.71 -20.83
CA GLY A 151 -25.84 -3.13 -19.43
C GLY A 151 -24.45 -3.64 -19.06
N ALA A 152 -23.50 -3.68 -20.01
CA ALA A 152 -22.11 -4.03 -19.71
C ALA A 152 -21.40 -2.88 -18.98
N THR A 153 -20.40 -3.22 -18.17
CA THR A 153 -19.55 -2.23 -17.52
C THR A 153 -18.08 -2.48 -17.85
N LYS A 154 -17.32 -1.41 -18.09
CA LYS A 154 -15.86 -1.45 -18.15
C LYS A 154 -15.27 -0.51 -17.11
N GLN A 155 -14.08 -0.83 -16.61
CA GLN A 155 -13.44 -0.05 -15.56
C GLN A 155 -12.00 0.29 -15.93
N VAL A 156 -11.56 1.45 -15.48
CA VAL A 156 -10.18 1.89 -15.56
C VAL A 156 -9.80 2.60 -14.28
N ASP A 157 -8.63 2.26 -13.76
CA ASP A 157 -8.06 2.90 -12.58
C ASP A 157 -7.11 4.02 -13.03
N VAL A 158 -7.37 5.23 -12.54
CA VAL A 158 -6.53 6.41 -12.80
C VAL A 158 -5.92 6.91 -11.50
N LYS A 159 -4.76 7.56 -11.60
CA LYS A 159 -4.14 8.23 -10.45
C LYS A 159 -5.08 9.31 -9.90
N THR A 160 -5.25 9.36 -8.58
CA THR A 160 -6.02 10.42 -7.92
C THR A 160 -5.48 11.80 -8.29
N GLY A 161 -6.37 12.69 -8.75
CA GLY A 161 -6.06 14.04 -9.22
C GLY A 161 -5.64 14.13 -10.69
N SER A 162 -5.50 13.00 -11.40
CA SER A 162 -5.29 12.97 -12.84
C SER A 162 -6.62 12.90 -13.60
N ALA A 163 -6.65 13.39 -14.84
CA ALA A 163 -7.75 13.13 -15.77
C ALA A 163 -7.56 11.78 -16.47
N LEU A 164 -8.64 11.23 -17.02
CA LEU A 164 -8.58 10.08 -17.93
C LEU A 164 -7.78 10.42 -19.18
N THR A 165 -6.89 9.52 -19.61
CA THR A 165 -6.10 9.71 -20.83
C THR A 165 -6.72 9.01 -22.04
N ALA A 166 -6.38 9.45 -23.25
CA ALA A 166 -6.83 8.77 -24.47
C ALA A 166 -6.28 7.34 -24.59
N ALA A 167 -5.05 7.11 -24.13
CA ALA A 167 -4.45 5.77 -24.10
C ALA A 167 -5.21 4.83 -23.15
N ASP A 168 -5.56 5.31 -21.96
CA ASP A 168 -6.35 4.54 -20.99
C ASP A 168 -7.75 4.24 -21.52
N TYR A 169 -8.41 5.24 -22.10
CA TYR A 169 -9.75 5.07 -22.68
C TYR A 169 -9.75 4.10 -23.86
N ALA A 170 -8.79 4.20 -24.78
CA ALA A 170 -8.67 3.29 -25.92
C ALA A 170 -8.35 1.84 -25.49
N LYS A 171 -7.53 1.67 -24.45
CA LYS A 171 -7.10 0.36 -23.95
C LYS A 171 -8.17 -0.35 -23.13
N TYR A 172 -8.87 0.38 -22.26
CA TYR A 172 -9.74 -0.20 -21.24
C TYR A 172 -11.23 0.10 -21.44
N ALA A 173 -11.58 1.08 -22.27
CA ALA A 173 -12.95 1.52 -22.52
C ALA A 173 -13.25 1.60 -24.04
N GLY A 174 -13.74 2.75 -24.52
CA GLY A 174 -14.15 2.99 -25.90
C GLY A 174 -15.60 3.43 -26.02
N ASP A 175 -15.92 4.05 -27.16
CA ASP A 175 -17.25 4.61 -27.44
C ASP A 175 -18.34 3.53 -27.42
N ASP A 176 -19.53 3.88 -26.93
CA ASP A 176 -20.65 2.97 -26.90
C ASP A 176 -21.34 2.89 -28.27
N THR A 177 -22.01 1.77 -28.53
CA THR A 177 -22.80 1.58 -29.75
C THR A 177 -24.10 2.38 -29.64
N ALA A 178 -24.25 3.39 -30.49
CA ALA A 178 -25.42 4.25 -30.49
C ALA A 178 -26.69 3.51 -30.97
N PRO A 179 -27.88 3.83 -30.40
CA PRO A 179 -29.16 3.42 -30.95
C PRO A 179 -29.39 3.94 -32.38
N THR A 180 -30.40 3.39 -33.06
CA THR A 180 -30.76 3.84 -34.41
C THR A 180 -31.14 5.33 -34.44
N ASN A 181 -30.58 6.08 -35.39
CA ASN A 181 -30.75 7.54 -35.59
C ASN A 181 -30.08 8.44 -34.53
N GLU A 182 -29.17 7.89 -33.74
CA GLU A 182 -28.37 8.64 -32.77
C GLU A 182 -26.87 8.37 -32.99
N VAL A 183 -26.03 9.25 -32.44
CA VAL A 183 -24.58 9.09 -32.39
C VAL A 183 -24.07 9.24 -30.97
N PHE A 184 -22.95 8.58 -30.67
CA PHE A 184 -22.30 8.69 -29.38
C PHE A 184 -21.55 10.03 -29.26
N ALA A 185 -21.98 10.87 -28.32
CA ALA A 185 -21.48 12.23 -28.14
C ALA A 185 -20.56 12.40 -26.92
N GLY A 186 -20.44 11.39 -26.05
CA GLY A 186 -19.54 11.42 -24.91
C GLY A 186 -20.08 10.69 -23.69
N TRP A 187 -19.50 11.00 -22.53
CA TRP A 187 -19.86 10.39 -21.25
C TRP A 187 -20.32 11.44 -20.26
N LYS A 188 -21.35 11.14 -19.49
CA LYS A 188 -21.86 12.00 -18.40
C LYS A 188 -21.79 11.30 -17.06
N THR A 189 -21.75 12.09 -16.00
CA THR A 189 -21.62 11.62 -14.61
C THR A 189 -22.96 11.31 -13.95
N THR A 190 -24.08 11.62 -14.61
CA THR A 190 -25.44 11.45 -14.06
C THR A 190 -26.25 10.42 -14.86
N THR A 191 -27.18 9.73 -14.20
CA THR A 191 -28.10 8.78 -14.84
C THR A 191 -29.31 9.44 -15.49
N SER A 192 -29.48 10.77 -15.31
CA SER A 192 -30.62 11.52 -15.82
C SER A 192 -30.65 11.55 -17.33
N LYS A 193 -31.84 11.42 -17.94
CA LYS A 193 -32.02 11.62 -19.39
C LYS A 193 -31.78 13.09 -19.77
N ASP A 194 -32.25 14.02 -18.95
CA ASP A 194 -31.96 15.44 -19.06
C ASP A 194 -30.63 15.71 -18.34
N TYR A 195 -29.58 16.08 -19.08
CA TYR A 195 -28.26 16.35 -18.52
C TYR A 195 -27.81 17.76 -18.87
N ALA A 196 -27.08 18.41 -17.95
CA ALA A 196 -26.49 19.70 -18.19
C ALA A 196 -25.13 19.53 -18.90
N PRO A 197 -24.65 20.53 -19.67
CA PRO A 197 -23.29 20.51 -20.21
C PRO A 197 -22.20 20.30 -19.16
N SER A 198 -22.43 20.72 -17.91
CA SER A 198 -21.54 20.49 -16.77
C SER A 198 -21.44 19.03 -16.32
N ASP A 199 -22.41 18.19 -16.69
CA ASP A 199 -22.43 16.78 -16.33
C ASP A 199 -21.51 15.95 -17.23
N LEU A 200 -21.11 16.50 -18.39
CA LEU A 200 -20.21 15.86 -19.33
C LEU A 200 -18.80 15.77 -18.76
N TYR A 201 -18.27 14.55 -18.78
CA TYR A 201 -16.87 14.31 -18.50
C TYR A 201 -16.06 14.61 -19.77
N THR A 202 -15.11 15.54 -19.68
CA THR A 202 -14.30 16.02 -20.81
C THR A 202 -12.81 15.87 -20.53
N ASN A 203 -12.32 16.50 -19.46
CA ASN A 203 -10.91 16.43 -19.05
C ASN A 203 -10.72 16.78 -17.55
N GLN A 204 -11.77 16.63 -16.74
CA GLN A 204 -11.72 17.00 -15.32
C GLN A 204 -10.86 15.99 -14.53
N ALA A 205 -10.10 16.50 -13.56
CA ALA A 205 -9.33 15.68 -12.64
C ALA A 205 -10.22 14.77 -11.78
N VAL A 206 -9.84 13.50 -11.65
CA VAL A 206 -10.61 12.49 -10.93
C VAL A 206 -10.12 12.40 -9.48
N SER A 207 -10.93 12.88 -8.54
CA SER A 207 -10.61 12.89 -7.10
C SER A 207 -11.39 11.84 -6.28
N SER A 208 -12.41 11.24 -6.86
CA SER A 208 -13.23 10.16 -6.30
C SER A 208 -13.55 9.14 -7.39
N ASN A 209 -14.01 7.94 -7.01
CA ASN A 209 -14.55 6.99 -7.99
C ASN A 209 -15.69 7.65 -8.78
N LEU A 210 -15.76 7.34 -10.07
CA LEU A 210 -16.65 8.02 -11.00
C LEU A 210 -17.43 7.00 -11.83
N ASP A 211 -18.74 7.17 -11.90
CA ASP A 211 -19.61 6.42 -12.81
C ASP A 211 -19.93 7.29 -14.03
N LEU A 212 -19.69 6.74 -15.21
CA LEU A 212 -19.87 7.39 -16.49
C LEU A 212 -20.93 6.65 -17.32
N TYR A 213 -21.89 7.39 -17.85
CA TYR A 213 -22.99 6.89 -18.67
C TYR A 213 -22.93 7.49 -20.08
N PRO A 214 -23.30 6.74 -21.12
CA PRO A 214 -23.20 7.18 -22.49
C PRO A 214 -24.20 8.31 -22.75
N VAL A 215 -23.77 9.25 -23.58
CA VAL A 215 -24.61 10.30 -24.13
C VAL A 215 -24.81 9.99 -25.60
N PHE A 216 -26.07 9.79 -25.97
CA PHE A 216 -26.48 9.65 -27.36
C PHE A 216 -27.33 10.85 -27.73
N GLU A 217 -27.04 11.42 -28.89
CA GLU A 217 -27.75 12.58 -29.41
C GLU A 217 -28.18 12.31 -30.85
N VAL A 218 -29.28 12.94 -31.25
CA VAL A 218 -29.82 12.79 -32.59
C VAL A 218 -28.86 13.40 -33.61
N HIS A 219 -28.56 12.64 -34.66
CA HIS A 219 -27.86 13.10 -35.85
C HIS A 219 -28.73 12.80 -37.08
N THR A 220 -28.95 13.79 -37.93
CA THR A 220 -29.90 13.72 -39.04
C THR A 220 -29.30 14.32 -40.30
N THR A 221 -29.36 13.57 -41.40
CA THR A 221 -28.92 14.04 -42.71
C THR A 221 -29.94 14.95 -43.41
N VAL A 222 -31.04 15.31 -42.73
CA VAL A 222 -32.13 16.10 -43.28
C VAL A 222 -31.87 17.60 -43.08
N PRO A 223 -31.71 18.39 -44.16
CA PRO A 223 -31.47 19.83 -44.04
C PRO A 223 -32.60 20.56 -43.28
N GLY A 224 -32.23 21.37 -42.29
CA GLY A 224 -33.16 22.21 -41.52
C GLY A 224 -33.72 21.58 -40.23
N GLN A 225 -33.30 20.37 -39.86
CA GLN A 225 -33.53 19.84 -38.52
C GLN A 225 -32.40 20.23 -37.57
N GLN A 226 -32.75 20.59 -36.34
CA GLN A 226 -31.79 21.06 -35.35
C GLN A 226 -31.04 19.86 -34.74
N GLU A 227 -29.73 19.83 -34.94
CA GLU A 227 -28.85 18.84 -34.31
C GLU A 227 -28.26 19.38 -33.01
N ASN A 228 -28.15 18.50 -32.01
CA ASN A 228 -27.52 18.79 -30.72
C ASN A 228 -26.07 18.32 -30.64
N VAL A 229 -25.51 17.83 -31.75
CA VAL A 229 -24.12 17.38 -31.85
C VAL A 229 -23.29 18.33 -32.70
N ALA A 230 -21.97 18.27 -32.52
CA ALA A 230 -21.00 18.79 -33.46
C ALA A 230 -20.15 17.63 -34.01
N LYS A 231 -19.98 17.58 -35.33
CA LYS A 231 -19.17 16.57 -36.02
C LYS A 231 -17.70 16.98 -36.05
N VAL A 232 -16.82 16.15 -35.51
CA VAL A 232 -15.36 16.34 -35.51
C VAL A 232 -14.71 15.28 -36.39
N VAL A 233 -13.96 15.71 -37.40
CA VAL A 233 -13.25 14.82 -38.31
C VAL A 233 -11.76 14.87 -38.01
N PHE A 234 -11.19 13.71 -37.71
CA PHE A 234 -9.79 13.50 -37.40
C PHE A 234 -9.06 12.96 -38.64
N HIS A 235 -8.22 13.80 -39.24
CA HIS A 235 -7.35 13.44 -40.35
C HIS A 235 -5.99 12.97 -39.84
N GLU A 236 -5.51 11.80 -40.29
CA GLU A 236 -4.21 11.27 -39.88
C GLU A 236 -3.01 12.08 -40.41
N SER A 237 -3.22 13.00 -41.35
CA SER A 237 -2.20 13.91 -41.90
C SER A 237 -2.81 15.26 -42.33
N ASP A 238 -1.99 16.19 -42.83
CA ASP A 238 -2.41 17.47 -43.42
C ASP A 238 -3.19 17.33 -44.74
N THR A 239 -3.20 16.13 -45.32
CA THR A 239 -3.98 15.75 -46.49
C THR A 239 -5.11 14.80 -46.10
N ALA A 240 -6.31 15.03 -46.64
CA ALA A 240 -7.44 14.11 -46.45
C ALA A 240 -7.07 12.76 -47.08
N ALA A 241 -6.98 11.72 -46.24
CA ALA A 241 -6.50 10.40 -46.63
C ALA A 241 -7.52 9.33 -46.24
N SER A 242 -7.42 8.16 -46.87
CA SER A 242 -8.17 6.98 -46.46
C SER A 242 -7.82 6.62 -45.00
N GLY A 243 -8.75 6.78 -44.06
CA GLY A 243 -8.49 6.54 -42.63
C GLY A 243 -9.12 7.56 -41.68
N ASP A 244 -9.68 8.66 -42.19
CA ASP A 244 -10.34 9.69 -41.36
C ASP A 244 -11.35 9.09 -40.37
N GLN A 245 -11.27 9.54 -39.11
CA GLN A 245 -12.21 9.13 -38.06
C GLN A 245 -13.21 10.25 -37.80
N GLU A 246 -14.50 9.90 -37.89
CA GLU A 246 -15.59 10.82 -37.57
C GLU A 246 -16.10 10.55 -36.17
N LEU A 247 -15.96 11.52 -35.28
CA LEU A 247 -16.45 11.46 -33.91
C LEU A 247 -17.37 12.65 -33.62
N TYR A 248 -18.22 12.51 -32.61
CA TYR A 248 -19.22 13.51 -32.27
C TYR A 248 -19.04 13.98 -30.83
N THR A 249 -19.39 15.24 -30.57
CA THR A 249 -19.55 15.79 -29.21
C THR A 249 -20.84 16.60 -29.11
N VAL A 250 -21.27 16.94 -27.90
CA VAL A 250 -22.46 17.77 -27.70
C VAL A 250 -22.16 19.19 -28.17
N ALA A 251 -23.04 19.75 -29.00
CA ALA A 251 -22.86 21.08 -29.58
C ALA A 251 -22.71 22.15 -28.48
N GLY A 252 -21.72 23.03 -28.65
CA GLY A 252 -21.42 24.09 -27.69
C GLY A 252 -20.62 23.62 -26.48
N THR A 253 -20.11 22.39 -26.48
CA THR A 253 -19.24 21.85 -25.42
C THR A 253 -17.86 21.46 -25.97
N PRO A 254 -16.82 21.33 -25.12
CA PRO A 254 -15.50 20.92 -25.58
C PRO A 254 -15.48 19.46 -26.02
N PHE A 255 -14.73 19.15 -27.07
CA PHE A 255 -14.49 17.75 -27.45
C PHE A 255 -13.69 17.05 -26.35
N PRO A 256 -14.13 15.89 -25.81
CA PRO A 256 -13.43 15.20 -24.73
C PRO A 256 -12.03 14.72 -25.17
N ALA A 257 -10.97 15.24 -24.55
CA ALA A 257 -9.58 14.95 -24.92
C ALA A 257 -9.22 13.46 -24.82
N TYR A 258 -9.85 12.72 -23.90
CA TYR A 258 -9.63 11.27 -23.77
C TYR A 258 -10.29 10.44 -24.88
N ARG A 259 -11.15 11.02 -25.71
CA ARG A 259 -11.77 10.34 -26.88
C ARG A 259 -11.00 10.56 -28.18
N VAL A 260 -9.89 11.28 -28.11
CA VAL A 260 -9.04 11.52 -29.27
C VAL A 260 -8.50 10.18 -29.80
N PRO A 261 -8.58 9.93 -31.12
CA PRO A 261 -8.03 8.73 -31.74
C PRO A 261 -6.55 8.53 -31.45
N SER A 262 -6.16 7.30 -31.11
CA SER A 262 -4.76 6.90 -30.99
C SER A 262 -4.25 6.44 -32.35
N VAL A 263 -3.57 7.32 -33.08
CA VAL A 263 -3.00 7.04 -34.40
C VAL A 263 -1.48 6.95 -34.29
N SER A 264 -0.88 5.90 -34.88
CA SER A 264 0.58 5.73 -34.86
C SER A 264 1.26 6.88 -35.59
N GLY A 265 2.23 7.51 -34.94
CA GLY A 265 2.96 8.65 -35.53
C GLY A 265 2.18 9.97 -35.49
N VAL A 266 1.06 10.04 -34.74
CA VAL A 266 0.38 11.30 -34.42
C VAL A 266 0.54 11.57 -32.93
N ASP A 267 1.31 12.60 -32.60
CA ASP A 267 1.57 13.01 -31.22
C ASP A 267 0.67 14.16 -30.77
N GLN A 268 -0.02 14.81 -31.72
CA GLN A 268 -0.91 15.94 -31.45
C GLN A 268 -1.84 16.28 -32.61
N TRP A 269 -2.87 17.06 -32.28
CA TRP A 269 -3.94 17.46 -33.18
C TRP A 269 -4.01 18.99 -33.30
N SER A 270 -4.21 19.50 -34.50
CA SER A 270 -4.34 20.93 -34.80
C SER A 270 -5.58 21.17 -35.66
N ALA A 271 -6.30 22.27 -35.40
CA ALA A 271 -7.37 22.71 -36.30
C ALA A 271 -6.84 23.41 -37.57
N ALA A 272 -5.57 23.81 -37.57
CA ALA A 272 -4.90 24.44 -38.71
C ALA A 272 -4.07 23.41 -39.47
N LYS A 273 -4.27 23.32 -40.79
CA LYS A 273 -3.53 22.40 -41.68
C LYS A 273 -2.03 22.64 -41.73
N ASP A 274 -1.60 23.86 -41.43
CA ASP A 274 -0.19 24.24 -41.34
C ASP A 274 0.45 23.88 -39.99
N ASN A 275 -0.30 23.23 -39.10
CA ASN A 275 0.12 22.89 -37.75
C ASN A 275 0.55 24.10 -36.90
N SER A 276 0.12 25.32 -37.23
CA SER A 276 0.58 26.55 -36.55
C SER A 276 0.23 26.65 -35.05
N SER A 277 -0.66 25.78 -34.54
CA SER A 277 -0.95 25.63 -33.11
C SER A 277 -1.64 24.31 -32.78
N ALA A 278 -1.27 23.69 -31.66
CA ALA A 278 -2.03 22.58 -31.08
C ALA A 278 -3.47 23.00 -30.75
N TYR A 279 -4.41 22.06 -30.90
CA TYR A 279 -5.81 22.29 -30.58
C TYR A 279 -6.02 22.34 -29.06
N ASP A 280 -6.76 23.36 -28.62
CA ASP A 280 -7.19 23.51 -27.23
C ASP A 280 -8.48 22.70 -26.99
N PHE A 281 -8.33 21.51 -26.41
CA PHE A 281 -9.47 20.64 -26.06
C PHE A 281 -10.36 21.18 -24.93
N THR A 282 -10.09 22.38 -24.41
CA THR A 282 -11.02 23.10 -23.52
C THR A 282 -11.94 24.05 -24.28
N ALA A 283 -11.69 24.28 -25.57
CA ALA A 283 -12.51 25.13 -26.42
C ALA A 283 -13.81 24.43 -26.85
N ASN A 284 -14.93 25.14 -26.75
CA ASN A 284 -16.23 24.63 -27.19
C ASN A 284 -16.29 24.43 -28.71
N VAL A 285 -16.81 23.30 -29.16
CA VAL A 285 -17.08 23.03 -30.58
C VAL A 285 -18.48 23.53 -30.90
N LYS A 286 -18.60 24.47 -31.85
CA LYS A 286 -19.89 24.98 -32.30
C LYS A 286 -20.46 24.05 -33.35
N ASN A 287 -21.78 23.90 -33.37
CA ASN A 287 -22.47 23.34 -34.53
C ASN A 287 -22.77 24.49 -35.52
N SER A 288 -22.26 24.36 -36.73
CA SER A 288 -22.39 25.35 -37.81
C SER A 288 -23.69 25.22 -38.61
N ASN A 289 -24.41 24.09 -38.53
CA ASN A 289 -25.80 23.85 -38.96
C ASN A 289 -26.17 24.28 -40.40
N VAL A 290 -25.24 24.20 -41.37
CA VAL A 290 -25.55 24.53 -42.79
C VAL A 290 -25.58 23.30 -43.71
N ASP A 291 -24.87 22.22 -43.38
CA ASP A 291 -24.80 20.99 -44.18
C ASP A 291 -24.54 19.78 -43.26
N PRO A 292 -25.49 18.83 -43.11
CA PRO A 292 -25.32 17.65 -42.27
C PRO A 292 -24.16 16.73 -42.68
N SER A 293 -23.65 16.88 -43.91
CA SER A 293 -22.53 16.10 -44.43
C SER A 293 -21.16 16.74 -44.15
N ALA A 294 -21.12 18.02 -43.76
CA ALA A 294 -19.90 18.74 -43.47
C ALA A 294 -19.45 18.54 -42.01
N ALA A 295 -18.13 18.57 -41.77
CA ALA A 295 -17.61 18.59 -40.40
C ALA A 295 -17.75 19.99 -39.79
N ASP A 296 -18.06 20.06 -38.50
CA ASP A 296 -18.03 21.31 -37.73
C ASP A 296 -16.62 21.69 -37.29
N LEU A 297 -15.76 20.68 -37.13
CA LEU A 297 -14.35 20.85 -36.80
C LEU A 297 -13.51 19.80 -37.52
N TYR A 298 -12.46 20.27 -38.20
CA TYR A 298 -11.42 19.42 -38.73
C TYR A 298 -10.21 19.48 -37.79
N LEU A 299 -9.71 18.32 -37.39
CA LEU A 299 -8.47 18.17 -36.64
C LEU A 299 -7.49 17.34 -37.47
N PHE A 300 -6.30 17.87 -37.68
CA PHE A 300 -5.21 17.26 -38.44
C PHE A 300 -4.16 16.74 -37.46
N GLY A 301 -3.83 15.46 -37.60
CA GLY A 301 -2.84 14.75 -36.81
C GLY A 301 -1.43 15.00 -37.37
N PHE A 302 -0.48 15.22 -36.47
CA PHE A 302 0.92 15.43 -36.84
C PHE A 302 1.84 14.65 -35.90
N SER A 303 2.97 14.17 -36.45
CA SER A 303 4.06 13.51 -35.71
C SER A 303 4.90 14.47 -34.85
N GLY A 304 4.28 15.55 -34.36
CA GLY A 304 4.97 16.63 -33.67
C GLY A 304 4.16 17.92 -33.66
N PHE A 305 4.42 18.75 -32.65
CA PHE A 305 3.78 20.04 -32.44
C PHE A 305 4.34 21.09 -33.39
N GLY A 306 3.49 21.80 -34.14
CA GLY A 306 3.99 22.74 -35.14
C GLY A 306 4.52 24.04 -34.53
N ASP A 307 4.70 25.06 -35.36
CA ASP A 307 5.62 26.23 -35.26
C ASP A 307 5.64 27.04 -33.95
N LYS A 308 4.91 26.65 -32.90
CA LYS A 308 4.92 27.25 -31.56
C LYS A 308 5.64 26.45 -30.47
N ASN A 309 5.97 25.18 -30.68
CA ASN A 309 6.71 24.41 -29.67
C ASN A 309 8.22 24.57 -29.82
N TRP A 310 8.92 24.41 -28.69
CA TRP A 310 10.36 24.41 -28.65
C TRP A 310 10.89 23.01 -28.87
N THR A 311 11.74 22.83 -29.88
CA THR A 311 12.52 21.59 -30.07
C THR A 311 13.75 21.65 -29.18
N VAL A 312 13.77 20.79 -28.18
CA VAL A 312 14.88 20.61 -27.25
C VAL A 312 15.71 19.45 -27.75
N THR A 313 16.99 19.69 -28.04
CA THR A 313 17.93 18.64 -28.45
C THR A 313 18.91 18.36 -27.32
N TYR A 314 18.90 17.13 -26.80
CA TYR A 314 19.86 16.65 -25.82
C TYR A 314 21.01 15.94 -26.50
N LYS A 315 22.20 16.53 -26.45
CA LYS A 315 23.43 15.94 -26.99
C LYS A 315 24.24 15.30 -25.88
N PHE A 316 24.43 14.00 -25.97
CA PHE A 316 25.21 13.24 -24.99
C PHE A 316 26.72 13.29 -25.25
N ASN A 317 27.11 13.71 -26.45
CA ASN A 317 28.50 13.76 -26.90
C ASN A 317 28.81 15.16 -27.44
N ASP A 318 29.66 15.93 -26.74
CA ASP A 318 30.16 17.22 -27.24
C ASP A 318 31.59 17.16 -27.81
N ASP A 319 32.36 16.12 -27.44
CA ASP A 319 33.79 16.00 -27.71
C ASP A 319 34.11 14.82 -28.64
N GLU A 320 35.11 14.98 -29.52
CA GLU A 320 35.49 13.99 -30.54
C GLU A 320 36.29 12.78 -29.98
N THR A 321 36.45 12.69 -28.66
CA THR A 321 37.17 11.58 -28.02
C THR A 321 36.38 10.27 -28.08
N SER A 322 37.09 9.14 -28.28
CA SER A 322 36.47 7.81 -28.39
C SER A 322 35.69 7.38 -27.13
N ALA A 323 36.04 7.94 -25.98
CA ALA A 323 35.47 7.62 -24.68
C ALA A 323 34.06 8.24 -24.51
N VAL A 324 33.89 9.49 -24.95
CA VAL A 324 32.62 10.22 -24.88
C VAL A 324 31.67 9.84 -26.02
N LYS A 325 32.19 9.43 -27.19
CA LYS A 325 31.37 8.98 -28.34
C LYS A 325 30.41 7.84 -28.02
N THR A 326 30.70 7.05 -26.98
CA THR A 326 29.87 5.91 -26.58
C THR A 326 28.86 6.26 -25.49
N ALA A 327 28.80 7.51 -25.01
CA ALA A 327 27.83 7.92 -24.01
C ALA A 327 26.41 7.62 -24.52
N LYS A 328 25.64 6.92 -23.70
CA LYS A 328 24.30 6.48 -24.07
C LYS A 328 23.24 7.37 -23.47
N SER A 329 22.22 7.61 -24.26
CA SER A 329 21.08 8.44 -23.90
C SER A 329 20.31 7.84 -22.73
N THR A 330 19.88 8.72 -21.84
CA THR A 330 18.94 8.43 -20.74
C THR A 330 17.51 8.89 -21.07
N VAL A 331 17.25 9.21 -22.35
CA VAL A 331 15.94 9.59 -22.89
C VAL A 331 15.62 8.80 -24.16
N ASN A 332 14.47 9.03 -24.80
CA ASN A 332 14.02 8.30 -25.99
C ASN A 332 14.90 8.54 -27.23
N ASP A 333 15.98 7.80 -27.31
CA ASP A 333 16.90 7.81 -28.44
C ASP A 333 16.60 6.66 -29.39
N GLU A 334 15.87 6.95 -30.47
CA GLU A 334 15.72 6.03 -31.60
C GLU A 334 16.93 6.11 -32.55
N ASP A 335 17.83 7.08 -32.39
CA ASP A 335 18.85 7.40 -33.38
C ASP A 335 20.26 7.47 -32.79
N THR A 336 21.05 6.43 -33.03
CA THR A 336 22.47 6.30 -32.61
C THR A 336 23.45 7.32 -33.25
N THR A 337 22.94 8.40 -33.85
CA THR A 337 23.72 9.41 -34.57
C THR A 337 23.96 10.68 -33.74
N THR A 338 24.93 11.50 -34.17
CA THR A 338 25.35 12.78 -33.56
C THR A 338 24.27 13.86 -33.46
N ALA A 339 23.03 13.55 -33.86
CA ALA A 339 21.89 14.46 -33.81
C ALA A 339 21.43 14.75 -32.37
N GLY A 340 21.59 13.78 -31.45
CA GLY A 340 21.08 13.86 -30.08
C GLY A 340 19.58 13.60 -30.00
N THR A 341 19.10 13.25 -28.81
CA THR A 341 17.67 12.96 -28.60
C THR A 341 16.86 14.25 -28.58
N GLN A 342 15.74 14.28 -29.31
CA GLN A 342 14.86 15.44 -29.36
C GLN A 342 13.61 15.26 -28.50
N ALA A 343 13.19 16.34 -27.84
CA ALA A 343 11.91 16.44 -27.15
C ALA A 343 11.23 17.75 -27.55
N ASN A 344 9.92 17.70 -27.74
CA ASN A 344 9.13 18.90 -28.06
C ASN A 344 8.39 19.34 -26.79
N VAL A 345 8.53 20.61 -26.42
CA VAL A 345 7.82 21.19 -25.27
C VAL A 345 7.10 22.47 -25.65
N ALA A 346 5.97 22.75 -25.00
CA ALA A 346 5.26 24.00 -25.22
C ALA A 346 6.06 25.19 -24.66
N GLU A 347 5.98 26.34 -25.33
CA GLU A 347 6.55 27.59 -24.83
C GLU A 347 6.04 27.90 -23.40
N GLY A 348 6.93 28.34 -22.50
CA GLY A 348 6.62 28.54 -21.09
C GLY A 348 6.76 27.28 -20.22
N SER A 349 6.86 26.09 -20.82
CA SER A 349 7.05 24.84 -20.09
C SER A 349 8.50 24.67 -19.64
N LYS A 350 8.68 23.93 -18.55
CA LYS A 350 9.99 23.40 -18.14
C LYS A 350 10.38 22.25 -19.06
N ILE A 351 11.68 22.01 -19.20
CA ILE A 351 12.20 20.83 -19.87
C ILE A 351 12.55 19.76 -18.83
N ALA A 352 12.40 18.48 -19.17
CA ALA A 352 12.79 17.38 -18.29
C ALA A 352 14.31 17.31 -18.16
N GLU A 353 14.82 17.15 -16.94
CA GLU A 353 16.24 16.86 -16.72
C GLU A 353 16.49 15.37 -16.97
N PRO A 354 17.33 14.99 -17.96
CA PRO A 354 17.67 13.60 -18.18
C PRO A 354 18.45 13.00 -17.00
N ASN A 355 18.31 11.69 -16.77
CA ASN A 355 19.18 11.01 -15.80
C ASN A 355 20.66 11.15 -16.19
N GLU A 356 21.54 11.07 -15.19
CA GLU A 356 22.98 11.21 -15.38
C GLU A 356 23.51 10.15 -16.38
N PRO A 357 24.06 10.56 -17.54
CA PRO A 357 24.60 9.61 -18.50
C PRO A 357 25.87 8.95 -17.97
N ALA A 358 26.34 7.92 -18.68
CA ALA A 358 27.55 7.19 -18.34
C ALA A 358 28.41 6.98 -19.59
N ALA A 359 29.70 7.30 -19.48
CA ALA A 359 30.71 7.07 -20.51
C ALA A 359 31.98 6.52 -19.85
N TRP A 360 32.57 5.51 -20.48
CA TRP A 360 33.79 4.90 -19.95
C TRP A 360 34.96 5.89 -20.02
N ASP A 361 35.82 5.97 -19.00
CA ASP A 361 36.96 6.90 -18.93
C ASP A 361 36.57 8.39 -19.11
N ALA A 362 35.38 8.77 -18.66
CA ALA A 362 34.91 10.15 -18.65
C ALA A 362 33.99 10.43 -17.45
N GLN A 363 34.17 11.57 -16.80
CA GLN A 363 33.28 12.04 -15.74
C GLN A 363 32.24 13.00 -16.29
N PHE A 364 30.96 12.76 -16.00
CA PHE A 364 29.89 13.72 -16.29
C PHE A 364 29.99 14.93 -15.34
N THR A 365 29.97 16.14 -15.89
CA THR A 365 30.13 17.39 -15.12
C THR A 365 28.85 18.23 -15.03
N GLY A 366 27.82 17.85 -15.79
CA GLY A 366 26.53 18.52 -15.84
C GLY A 366 26.01 18.70 -17.27
N TRP A 367 24.81 19.26 -17.36
CA TRP A 367 24.20 19.70 -18.61
C TRP A 367 24.49 21.18 -18.85
N TYR A 368 24.92 21.50 -20.06
CA TYR A 368 25.34 22.83 -20.45
C TYR A 368 24.57 23.32 -21.69
N ALA A 369 24.30 24.61 -21.70
CA ALA A 369 23.74 25.33 -22.82
C ALA A 369 24.79 25.61 -23.89
N ALA A 370 24.36 25.98 -25.10
CA ALA A 370 25.22 26.32 -26.25
C ALA A 370 26.37 27.31 -25.93
N ASP A 371 26.20 28.17 -24.92
CA ASP A 371 27.18 29.17 -24.49
C ASP A 371 28.15 28.68 -23.40
N GLY A 372 28.05 27.41 -22.99
CA GLY A 372 28.87 26.79 -21.94
C GLY A 372 28.38 27.04 -20.51
N SER A 373 27.24 27.71 -20.32
CA SER A 373 26.63 27.86 -19.00
C SER A 373 25.87 26.59 -18.57
N LYS A 374 25.80 26.31 -17.26
CA LYS A 374 24.99 25.18 -16.76
C LYS A 374 23.50 25.46 -16.94
N VAL A 375 22.76 24.46 -17.41
CA VAL A 375 21.31 24.57 -17.61
C VAL A 375 20.58 24.53 -16.28
N ASP A 376 19.65 25.48 -16.09
CA ASP A 376 18.64 25.41 -15.02
C ASP A 376 17.33 24.83 -15.59
N PHE A 377 17.07 23.55 -15.29
CA PHE A 377 15.87 22.84 -15.73
C PHE A 377 14.58 23.37 -15.09
N ASN A 378 14.65 24.27 -14.11
CA ASN A 378 13.47 24.97 -13.58
C ASN A 378 13.06 26.17 -14.43
N ALA A 379 13.91 26.65 -15.33
CA ALA A 379 13.60 27.74 -16.22
C ALA A 379 12.63 27.29 -17.33
N PRO A 380 11.71 28.16 -17.77
CA PRO A 380 10.96 27.94 -19.00
C PRO A 380 11.91 27.73 -20.20
N VAL A 381 11.53 26.88 -21.14
CA VAL A 381 12.36 26.47 -22.29
C VAL A 381 12.95 27.64 -23.08
N GLN A 382 12.20 28.72 -23.26
CA GLN A 382 12.63 29.93 -23.97
C GLN A 382 13.70 30.75 -23.23
N ASN A 383 13.85 30.52 -21.92
CA ASN A 383 14.79 31.23 -21.05
C ASN A 383 16.09 30.44 -20.85
N ILE A 384 16.20 29.24 -21.42
CA ILE A 384 17.42 28.46 -21.34
C ILE A 384 18.51 29.17 -22.17
N PRO A 385 19.73 29.34 -21.64
CA PRO A 385 20.80 29.96 -22.42
C PRO A 385 21.04 29.21 -23.74
N GLY A 386 21.30 29.93 -24.83
CA GLY A 386 21.41 29.34 -26.17
C GLY A 386 20.08 28.97 -26.86
N ALA A 387 18.94 29.27 -26.24
CA ALA A 387 17.62 29.19 -26.86
C ALA A 387 17.50 30.13 -28.08
N ASN A 388 17.19 29.57 -29.25
CA ASN A 388 16.95 30.32 -30.48
C ASN A 388 15.44 30.58 -30.66
N ALA A 389 14.97 31.76 -30.26
CA ALA A 389 13.56 32.12 -30.35
C ALA A 389 13.01 32.11 -31.80
N SER A 390 13.82 32.48 -32.80
CA SER A 390 13.38 32.51 -34.20
C SER A 390 13.18 31.12 -34.80
N LYS A 391 13.97 30.13 -34.35
CA LYS A 391 13.85 28.73 -34.76
C LYS A 391 13.05 27.89 -33.76
N ARG A 392 12.75 28.44 -32.57
CA ARG A 392 12.24 27.73 -31.39
C ARG A 392 13.02 26.46 -31.10
N THR A 393 14.34 26.54 -31.11
CA THR A 393 15.20 25.40 -30.80
C THR A 393 16.11 25.72 -29.63
N VAL A 394 16.36 24.75 -28.77
CA VAL A 394 17.42 24.82 -27.77
C VAL A 394 18.20 23.52 -27.77
N THR A 395 19.52 23.62 -27.73
CA THR A 395 20.40 22.44 -27.63
C THR A 395 21.10 22.47 -26.29
N VAL A 396 20.93 21.38 -25.55
CA VAL A 396 21.58 21.14 -24.26
C VAL A 396 22.56 19.99 -24.45
N HIS A 397 23.78 20.12 -23.96
CA HIS A 397 24.83 19.12 -24.13
C HIS A 397 25.40 18.65 -22.80
N ALA A 398 25.70 17.36 -22.72
CA ALA A 398 26.39 16.75 -21.59
C ALA A 398 27.85 17.16 -21.63
N GLY A 399 28.33 17.77 -20.54
CA GLY A 399 29.74 18.14 -20.39
C GLY A 399 30.54 17.05 -19.72
N TRP A 400 31.77 16.81 -20.20
CA TRP A 400 32.62 15.70 -19.78
C TRP A 400 34.03 16.15 -19.38
N ASP A 401 34.59 15.57 -18.32
CA ASP A 401 36.03 15.63 -18.02
C ASP A 401 36.67 14.27 -18.34
N THR A 402 37.67 14.26 -19.21
CA THR A 402 38.43 13.08 -19.63
C THR A 402 39.90 13.14 -19.20
N LYS A 403 40.36 14.28 -18.67
CA LYS A 403 41.79 14.55 -18.44
C LYS A 403 42.16 14.52 -16.97
N ASN A 404 41.32 15.09 -16.11
CA ASN A 404 41.62 15.24 -14.68
C ASN A 404 40.86 14.21 -13.84
N ILE A 405 40.66 13.01 -14.35
CA ILE A 405 39.84 11.98 -13.72
C ILE A 405 40.66 10.82 -13.13
N ALA A 406 40.05 10.11 -12.18
CA ALA A 406 40.50 8.84 -11.64
C ALA A 406 39.32 7.87 -11.56
N GLN A 407 39.55 6.59 -11.85
CA GLN A 407 38.51 5.58 -11.68
C GLN A 407 38.43 5.16 -10.21
N VAL A 408 37.21 5.08 -9.68
CA VAL A 408 36.95 4.50 -8.38
C VAL A 408 36.08 3.27 -8.55
N ASN A 409 36.54 2.14 -8.02
CA ASN A 409 35.73 0.93 -7.91
C ASN A 409 35.21 0.81 -6.49
N TYR A 410 33.90 0.79 -6.37
CA TYR A 410 33.22 0.66 -5.10
C TYR A 410 32.84 -0.79 -4.89
N TYR A 411 33.26 -1.36 -3.77
CA TYR A 411 32.80 -2.63 -3.27
C TYR A 411 32.01 -2.41 -1.99
N TYR A 412 30.73 -2.69 -2.01
CA TYR A 412 29.89 -2.37 -0.87
C TYR A 412 30.05 -3.35 0.30
N ASN A 413 30.79 -4.44 0.13
CA ASN A 413 31.16 -5.40 1.16
C ASN A 413 29.96 -5.80 2.04
N TYR A 414 28.91 -6.29 1.40
CA TYR A 414 27.65 -6.61 2.08
C TYR A 414 27.90 -7.64 3.18
N HIS A 415 27.42 -7.36 4.39
CA HIS A 415 27.26 -8.42 5.38
C HIS A 415 26.21 -9.39 4.83
N VAL A 416 26.63 -10.54 4.30
CA VAL A 416 25.67 -11.62 4.05
C VAL A 416 25.11 -12.08 5.38
N ALA A 417 23.79 -12.05 5.52
CA ALA A 417 23.04 -12.57 6.67
C ALA A 417 23.25 -14.08 6.93
N ASN A 418 24.14 -14.74 6.20
CA ASN A 418 24.49 -16.14 6.35
C ASN A 418 26.00 -16.31 6.53
N SER A 419 26.43 -16.18 7.78
CA SER A 419 27.19 -17.27 8.38
C SER A 419 27.08 -17.16 9.90
N ASN A 420 26.78 -18.29 10.54
CA ASN A 420 27.13 -18.53 11.93
C ASN A 420 28.65 -18.32 12.09
N ALA A 421 29.08 -17.08 12.27
CA ALA A 421 30.44 -16.75 12.60
C ALA A 421 30.40 -15.69 13.70
N GLY A 422 30.54 -16.15 14.94
CA GLY A 422 31.27 -15.34 15.91
C GLY A 422 32.58 -14.94 15.25
N TYR A 423 32.88 -13.65 15.27
CA TYR A 423 34.07 -13.07 14.66
C TYR A 423 35.35 -13.75 15.17
N ALA A 424 35.86 -14.71 14.39
CA ALA A 424 37.26 -15.08 14.20
C ALA A 424 37.36 -16.41 13.43
N ASP A 425 37.58 -16.38 12.11
CA ASP A 425 38.56 -17.25 11.41
C ASP A 425 38.74 -16.77 9.96
N PRO A 426 39.97 -16.41 9.54
CA PRO A 426 40.28 -15.95 8.18
C PRO A 426 40.69 -17.09 7.23
N VAL A 427 39.97 -18.21 7.07
CA VAL A 427 40.31 -19.19 6.00
C VAL A 427 39.09 -19.93 5.43
N ALA A 428 39.02 -19.94 4.09
CA ALA A 428 38.21 -20.80 3.20
C ALA A 428 36.78 -20.37 2.81
N HIS A 429 36.67 -19.28 2.03
CA HIS A 429 35.58 -19.12 1.06
C HIS A 429 36.16 -18.72 -0.31
N THR A 430 35.59 -19.17 -1.42
CA THR A 430 36.09 -18.83 -2.76
C THR A 430 35.67 -17.40 -3.09
N TRP A 431 36.56 -16.44 -2.82
CA TRP A 431 36.38 -14.99 -2.92
C TRP A 431 36.29 -14.48 -4.38
N ASN A 432 35.41 -13.51 -4.68
CA ASN A 432 35.64 -12.58 -5.80
C ASN A 432 36.72 -11.62 -5.29
N ASN A 433 37.98 -11.94 -5.60
CA ASN A 433 39.11 -11.56 -4.80
C ASN A 433 39.90 -10.39 -5.42
N PRO A 434 39.81 -9.16 -4.90
CA PRO A 434 40.79 -8.13 -5.18
C PRO A 434 41.98 -8.17 -4.19
N SER A 435 42.41 -9.34 -3.70
CA SER A 435 43.80 -9.69 -3.31
C SER A 435 43.81 -10.93 -2.42
N ALA A 436 44.50 -12.00 -2.82
CA ALA A 436 44.79 -13.16 -1.96
C ALA A 436 45.56 -12.79 -0.68
N THR A 437 46.09 -11.57 -0.58
CA THR A 437 46.88 -11.07 0.54
C THR A 437 46.08 -10.26 1.55
N PHE A 438 44.91 -9.70 1.19
CA PHE A 438 44.18 -8.75 2.05
C PHE A 438 42.79 -9.21 2.50
N GLY A 439 42.10 -10.12 1.78
CA GLY A 439 40.88 -10.78 2.29
C GLY A 439 39.69 -9.87 2.68
N ASN A 440 39.68 -8.61 2.22
CA ASN A 440 38.81 -7.57 2.77
C ASN A 440 37.41 -7.45 2.13
N VAL A 441 37.14 -8.11 0.99
CA VAL A 441 35.86 -8.00 0.25
C VAL A 441 35.22 -9.36 0.03
N GLN A 442 33.95 -9.52 0.42
CA GLN A 442 33.20 -10.78 0.31
C GLN A 442 32.73 -11.09 -1.12
N LYS A 443 32.63 -12.38 -1.47
CA LYS A 443 32.01 -12.82 -2.72
C LYS A 443 30.52 -12.46 -2.74
N GLY A 444 30.06 -11.85 -3.82
CA GLY A 444 28.69 -11.35 -3.94
C GLY A 444 28.50 -9.96 -3.35
N SER A 445 29.56 -9.30 -2.89
CA SER A 445 29.54 -7.86 -2.66
C SER A 445 29.18 -7.16 -3.96
N GLY A 446 28.22 -6.26 -3.88
CA GLY A 446 27.82 -5.46 -5.03
C GLY A 446 28.92 -4.48 -5.38
N GLN A 447 28.91 -4.09 -6.65
CA GLN A 447 29.98 -3.33 -7.24
C GLN A 447 29.45 -2.13 -8.03
N ALA A 448 30.15 -1.00 -7.93
CA ALA A 448 29.98 0.14 -8.82
C ALA A 448 31.31 0.63 -9.36
N VAL A 449 31.24 1.34 -10.48
CA VAL A 449 32.36 2.06 -11.05
C VAL A 449 31.96 3.52 -11.19
N ASP A 450 32.87 4.41 -10.85
CA ASP A 450 32.74 5.83 -11.16
C ASP A 450 34.04 6.42 -11.68
N PHE A 451 33.92 7.50 -12.43
CA PHE A 451 35.04 8.32 -12.86
C PHE A 451 34.87 9.69 -12.22
N VAL A 452 35.80 10.07 -11.35
CA VAL A 452 35.69 11.31 -10.58
C VAL A 452 36.92 12.18 -10.77
N THR A 453 36.76 13.50 -10.60
CA THR A 453 37.86 14.45 -10.71
C THR A 453 38.90 14.15 -9.63
N LYS A 454 40.18 14.12 -9.99
CA LYS A 454 41.27 14.00 -9.00
C LYS A 454 41.21 15.16 -8.01
N GLY A 455 41.32 14.85 -6.73
CA GLY A 455 41.16 15.76 -5.61
C GLY A 455 39.71 15.91 -5.12
N SER A 456 38.72 15.36 -5.82
CA SER A 456 37.33 15.39 -5.37
C SER A 456 37.09 14.46 -4.17
N LYS A 457 35.99 14.70 -3.47
CA LYS A 457 35.51 13.82 -2.40
C LYS A 457 35.11 12.47 -2.98
N ILE A 458 35.36 11.40 -2.23
CA ILE A 458 34.94 10.06 -2.62
C ILE A 458 33.45 9.85 -2.29
N ASN A 459 32.63 9.67 -3.33
CA ASN A 459 31.20 9.43 -3.23
C ASN A 459 30.79 8.38 -4.27
N ALA A 460 29.88 7.47 -3.91
CA ALA A 460 29.37 6.47 -4.85
C ALA A 460 28.47 7.11 -5.94
N PRO A 461 28.29 6.47 -7.10
CA PRO A 461 27.33 6.89 -8.11
C PRO A 461 25.89 6.88 -7.59
N THR A 462 25.11 7.87 -8.04
CA THR A 462 23.66 7.95 -7.81
C THR A 462 22.96 6.65 -8.22
N GLY A 463 22.05 6.15 -7.39
CA GLY A 463 21.27 4.94 -7.66
C GLY A 463 21.98 3.61 -7.33
N VAL A 464 23.27 3.66 -7.01
CA VAL A 464 24.04 2.48 -6.55
C VAL A 464 24.23 2.47 -5.03
N GLU A 465 23.96 3.61 -4.38
CA GLU A 465 24.03 3.81 -2.93
C GLU A 465 22.99 2.96 -2.16
N ASP A 466 21.84 2.66 -2.78
CA ASP A 466 20.70 2.04 -2.11
C ASP A 466 20.74 0.52 -2.07
N TYR A 467 21.92 -0.10 -2.18
CA TYR A 467 22.00 -1.39 -1.54
C TYR A 467 21.74 -1.26 -0.03
N TYR A 468 22.03 -0.12 0.65
CA TYR A 468 21.55 0.22 2.01
C TYR A 468 21.57 1.75 2.41
N LYS A 469 20.73 2.61 1.81
CA LYS A 469 20.30 3.99 2.21
C LYS A 469 21.20 5.25 2.04
N THR A 470 20.52 6.34 1.61
CA THR A 470 20.98 7.76 1.52
C THR A 470 20.35 8.68 2.59
N SER A 471 20.82 9.93 2.73
CA SER A 471 20.28 10.96 3.64
C SER A 471 18.81 11.35 3.37
N ALA A 472 18.26 11.07 2.19
CA ALA A 472 16.87 11.37 1.84
C ALA A 472 15.85 10.39 2.45
N ASN A 473 16.34 9.25 2.95
CA ASN A 473 15.57 8.13 3.50
C ASN A 473 15.20 8.30 4.99
N THR A 474 15.64 9.40 5.62
CA THR A 474 15.33 9.76 7.02
C THR A 474 13.86 10.15 7.21
N ASP A 475 13.19 10.65 6.17
CA ASP A 475 11.84 11.23 6.27
C ASP A 475 10.71 10.18 6.38
N HIS A 476 11.00 8.90 6.10
CA HIS A 476 10.00 7.81 6.13
C HIS A 476 10.29 6.70 7.15
N GLY A 477 11.20 6.94 8.08
CA GLY A 477 11.28 6.15 9.29
C GLY A 477 11.96 4.78 9.24
N ASP A 478 12.13 4.04 8.11
CA ASP A 478 12.55 2.62 8.24
C ASP A 478 13.33 1.89 7.09
N TYR A 479 14.06 0.85 7.53
CA TYR A 479 15.08 -0.10 6.97
C TYR A 479 16.54 0.36 6.78
N THR A 480 17.42 -0.22 7.61
CA THR A 480 18.86 -0.01 7.88
C THR A 480 19.35 1.44 7.76
N SER A 481 19.66 2.09 8.90
CA SER A 481 20.33 3.40 8.88
C SER A 481 21.82 3.25 8.51
N ARG A 482 22.18 2.16 7.82
CA ARG A 482 23.56 1.78 7.56
C ARG A 482 24.11 2.70 6.49
N THR A 483 24.58 3.86 6.90
CA THR A 483 25.30 4.75 6.00
C THR A 483 26.74 4.28 5.89
N VAL A 484 27.36 4.49 4.74
CA VAL A 484 28.80 4.33 4.63
C VAL A 484 29.45 5.35 5.57
N LYS A 485 30.04 4.86 6.67
CA LYS A 485 30.80 5.67 7.61
C LYS A 485 31.98 6.32 6.92
N GLN A 486 32.70 5.50 6.17
CA GLN A 486 33.87 5.88 5.39
C GLN A 486 34.18 4.79 4.36
N TRP A 487 34.85 5.20 3.29
CA TRP A 487 35.41 4.29 2.31
C TRP A 487 36.81 3.88 2.74
N ILE A 488 37.11 2.59 2.69
CA ILE A 488 38.42 2.05 3.04
C ILE A 488 39.09 1.52 1.79
N SER A 489 40.34 1.92 1.57
CA SER A 489 41.19 1.37 0.52
C SER A 489 41.35 -0.13 0.66
N ILE A 490 41.16 -0.87 -0.44
CA ILE A 490 41.43 -2.32 -0.46
C ILE A 490 42.94 -2.60 -0.35
N GLN A 491 43.77 -1.71 -0.90
CA GLN A 491 45.21 -1.93 -1.05
C GLN A 491 45.96 -1.86 0.28
N ASP A 492 45.59 -0.93 1.16
CA ASP A 492 46.33 -0.66 2.41
C ASP A 492 45.42 -0.59 3.66
N GLY A 493 44.11 -0.74 3.51
CA GLY A 493 43.16 -0.72 4.62
C GLY A 493 42.96 0.66 5.24
N ALA A 494 43.48 1.73 4.62
CA ALA A 494 43.34 3.10 5.13
C ALA A 494 42.02 3.75 4.68
N PRO A 495 41.38 4.59 5.52
CA PRO A 495 40.25 5.40 5.10
C PRO A 495 40.62 6.39 3.98
N ILE A 496 39.76 6.49 2.98
CA ILE A 496 39.84 7.46 1.88
C ILE A 496 38.72 8.47 2.03
N THR A 497 39.07 9.74 1.91
CA THR A 497 38.11 10.88 1.90
C THR A 497 38.19 11.69 0.60
N THR A 498 39.31 11.61 -0.11
CA THR A 498 39.55 12.29 -1.40
C THR A 498 40.25 11.36 -2.39
N VAL A 499 39.83 11.40 -3.65
CA VAL A 499 40.37 10.52 -4.71
C VAL A 499 41.56 11.19 -5.38
N LYS A 500 42.78 10.65 -5.21
CA LYS A 500 44.00 11.24 -5.80
C LYS A 500 44.46 10.52 -7.07
N ALA A 501 44.26 9.21 -7.11
CA ALA A 501 44.57 8.33 -8.22
C ALA A 501 43.48 7.25 -8.31
N SER A 502 43.50 6.46 -9.39
CA SER A 502 42.57 5.35 -9.54
C SER A 502 42.69 4.40 -8.34
N THR A 503 41.55 4.02 -7.75
CA THR A 503 41.54 3.29 -6.49
C THR A 503 40.33 2.38 -6.38
N SER A 504 40.46 1.32 -5.60
CA SER A 504 39.39 0.40 -5.28
C SER A 504 39.16 0.43 -3.78
N VAL A 505 37.91 0.68 -3.41
CA VAL A 505 37.51 0.90 -2.02
C VAL A 505 36.41 -0.06 -1.62
N TYR A 506 36.37 -0.36 -0.34
CA TYR A 506 35.23 -1.03 0.26
C TYR A 506 34.54 -0.15 1.30
N ALA A 507 33.22 -0.28 1.39
CA ALA A 507 32.44 0.47 2.36
C ALA A 507 32.73 -0.05 3.78
N GLN A 508 33.11 0.85 4.69
CA GLN A 508 32.91 0.63 6.11
C GLN A 508 31.59 1.26 6.51
N TRP A 509 30.69 0.44 7.02
CA TRP A 509 29.36 0.86 7.40
C TRP A 509 29.33 1.38 8.84
N THR A 510 28.59 2.47 9.06
CA THR A 510 28.03 2.83 10.36
C THR A 510 26.57 2.46 10.35
N GLY A 511 26.00 2.04 11.47
CA GLY A 511 24.58 2.27 11.68
C GLY A 511 23.78 1.05 12.05
N ALA A 512 22.47 1.30 12.07
CA ALA A 512 21.51 0.57 12.84
C ALA A 512 20.97 -0.66 12.11
N GLU A 513 20.91 -1.79 12.82
CA GLU A 513 20.14 -2.96 12.38
C GLU A 513 18.65 -2.60 12.39
N SER A 514 17.87 -3.18 11.46
CA SER A 514 16.40 -3.04 11.47
C SER A 514 15.64 -4.37 11.37
N LEU A 515 14.44 -4.39 11.95
CA LEU A 515 13.48 -5.51 11.91
C LEU A 515 12.14 -5.07 11.37
N LEU A 516 11.46 -5.96 10.64
CA LEU A 516 10.05 -5.79 10.33
C LEU A 516 9.21 -6.34 11.48
N LEU A 517 8.37 -5.50 12.06
CA LEU A 517 7.41 -5.88 13.09
C LEU A 517 6.02 -5.97 12.49
N ASN A 518 5.42 -7.14 12.59
CA ASN A 518 4.07 -7.39 12.13
C ASN A 518 3.15 -7.52 13.33
N ALA A 519 2.21 -6.58 13.50
CA ALA A 519 1.29 -6.52 14.62
C ALA A 519 0.26 -7.66 14.62
N ASN A 520 0.19 -8.49 13.56
CA ASN A 520 -0.60 -9.73 13.52
C ASN A 520 -2.05 -9.55 14.01
N GLY A 521 -2.83 -8.78 13.27
CA GLY A 521 -4.22 -8.44 13.63
C GLY A 521 -4.35 -7.31 14.68
N GLY A 522 -3.23 -6.79 15.20
CA GLY A 522 -3.18 -5.54 15.96
C GLY A 522 -2.74 -4.35 15.10
N VAL A 523 -2.55 -3.20 15.77
CA VAL A 523 -2.07 -1.95 15.17
C VAL A 523 -1.00 -1.30 16.04
N PHE A 524 -0.06 -0.61 15.42
CA PHE A 524 0.87 0.29 16.10
C PHE A 524 0.23 1.67 16.32
N ALA A 525 0.92 2.55 17.06
CA ALA A 525 0.41 3.87 17.39
C ALA A 525 0.05 4.76 16.18
N ASN A 526 0.64 4.48 15.00
CA ASN A 526 0.35 5.16 13.74
C ASN A 526 -0.84 4.54 12.96
N GLY A 527 -1.52 3.53 13.53
CA GLY A 527 -2.63 2.81 12.90
C GLY A 527 -2.21 1.73 11.90
N SER A 528 -0.92 1.59 11.58
CA SER A 528 -0.44 0.54 10.67
C SER A 528 -0.40 -0.82 11.36
N ASN A 529 -0.59 -1.90 10.60
CA ASN A 529 -0.42 -3.28 11.07
C ASN A 529 1.05 -3.76 10.99
N ARG A 530 1.92 -2.93 10.40
CA ARG A 530 3.35 -3.16 10.26
C ARG A 530 4.09 -1.89 10.69
N ALA A 531 5.20 -2.09 11.36
CA ALA A 531 6.14 -1.03 11.70
C ALA A 531 7.54 -1.61 11.57
N TYR A 532 8.55 -0.77 11.38
CA TYR A 532 9.91 -1.24 11.61
C TYR A 532 10.50 -0.62 12.86
N ALA A 533 11.54 -1.30 13.33
CA ALA A 533 12.32 -0.86 14.47
C ALA A 533 13.78 -0.91 14.06
N THR A 534 14.49 0.17 14.38
CA THR A 534 15.86 0.39 13.95
C THR A 534 16.70 0.72 15.18
N ARG A 535 17.79 -0.02 15.43
CA ARG A 535 18.66 0.15 16.62
C ARG A 535 20.09 0.48 16.24
N THR A 536 20.69 1.52 16.79
CA THR A 536 22.11 1.85 16.54
C THR A 536 23.05 0.90 17.28
N ASP A 537 24.33 0.92 16.91
CA ASP A 537 25.39 0.24 17.66
C ASP A 537 25.32 0.63 19.15
N GLY A 538 25.19 -0.37 20.02
CA GLY A 538 25.06 -0.19 21.48
C GLY A 538 23.62 -0.20 22.04
N GLN A 539 22.59 -0.13 21.19
CA GLN A 539 21.19 -0.28 21.61
C GLN A 539 20.74 -1.76 21.55
N THR A 540 19.84 -2.15 22.44
CA THR A 540 19.13 -3.43 22.36
C THR A 540 17.85 -3.27 21.54
N TRP A 541 17.31 -4.38 21.03
CA TRP A 541 16.00 -4.34 20.36
C TRP A 541 14.89 -3.84 21.29
N LYS A 542 15.03 -4.04 22.61
CA LYS A 542 14.06 -3.62 23.62
C LYS A 542 13.96 -2.10 23.74
N ASP A 543 15.01 -1.37 23.37
CA ASP A 543 15.08 0.10 23.46
C ASP A 543 14.30 0.77 22.33
N VAL A 544 14.15 0.09 21.19
CA VAL A 544 13.60 0.68 19.96
C VAL A 544 12.27 0.07 19.51
N ILE A 545 11.93 -1.12 20.01
CA ILE A 545 10.67 -1.79 19.67
C ILE A 545 9.58 -1.42 20.68
N SER A 546 8.48 -0.88 20.14
CA SER A 546 7.24 -0.64 20.87
C SER A 546 6.24 -1.78 20.67
N ALA A 547 5.47 -2.11 21.70
CA ALA A 547 4.41 -3.11 21.58
C ALA A 547 3.21 -2.52 20.80
N PRO A 548 2.65 -3.25 19.81
CA PRO A 548 1.37 -2.88 19.21
C PRO A 548 0.23 -3.06 20.22
N THR A 549 -0.96 -2.59 19.86
CA THR A 549 -2.21 -2.82 20.59
C THR A 549 -3.20 -3.61 19.74
N ARG A 550 -4.05 -4.40 20.39
CA ARG A 550 -5.14 -5.15 19.75
C ARG A 550 -6.31 -5.24 20.73
N ASP A 551 -7.48 -4.75 20.31
CA ASP A 551 -8.67 -4.72 21.17
C ASP A 551 -9.06 -6.13 21.65
N GLY A 552 -9.23 -6.29 22.97
CA GLY A 552 -9.56 -7.57 23.60
C GLY A 552 -8.37 -8.51 23.84
N PHE A 553 -7.13 -8.09 23.52
CA PHE A 553 -5.93 -8.90 23.71
C PHE A 553 -4.83 -8.15 24.44
N THR A 554 -4.02 -8.92 25.18
CA THR A 554 -2.77 -8.52 25.81
C THR A 554 -1.60 -8.97 24.95
N PHE A 555 -0.65 -8.08 24.71
CA PHE A 555 0.55 -8.37 23.92
C PHE A 555 1.49 -9.33 24.67
N ALA A 556 1.77 -10.51 24.10
CA ALA A 556 2.57 -11.56 24.74
C ALA A 556 4.07 -11.49 24.40
N GLY A 557 4.39 -10.86 23.28
CA GLY A 557 5.76 -10.71 22.78
C GLY A 557 5.87 -10.91 21.27
N TRP A 558 7.11 -10.97 20.82
CA TRP A 558 7.48 -11.11 19.43
C TRP A 558 8.00 -12.52 19.14
N TYR A 559 7.62 -13.07 18.01
CA TYR A 559 7.91 -14.46 17.64
C TYR A 559 8.39 -14.54 16.19
N THR A 560 9.00 -15.66 15.83
CA THR A 560 9.20 -16.01 14.42
C THR A 560 7.87 -16.15 13.69
N THR A 561 7.86 -16.00 12.37
CA THR A 561 6.63 -16.08 11.55
C THR A 561 5.93 -17.45 11.62
N ASP A 562 6.68 -18.51 11.93
CA ASP A 562 6.16 -19.86 12.19
C ASP A 562 5.70 -20.08 13.66
N GLY A 563 5.86 -19.07 14.53
CA GLY A 563 5.54 -19.15 15.96
C GLY A 563 6.43 -20.05 16.80
N SER A 564 7.44 -20.71 16.22
CA SER A 564 8.24 -21.74 16.91
C SER A 564 9.18 -21.15 17.97
N LYS A 565 9.58 -19.88 17.84
CA LYS A 565 10.56 -19.23 18.72
C LYS A 565 10.11 -17.83 19.13
N LYS A 566 10.32 -17.49 20.40
CA LYS A 566 10.12 -16.16 20.98
C LYS A 566 11.38 -15.32 20.86
N ALA A 567 11.29 -14.11 20.32
CA ALA A 567 12.38 -13.16 20.31
C ALA A 567 12.55 -12.52 21.71
N ASN A 568 13.76 -12.59 22.26
CA ASN A 568 14.15 -11.82 23.42
C ASN A 568 14.85 -10.54 22.96
N LEU A 569 14.18 -9.41 23.17
CA LEU A 569 14.64 -8.13 22.66
C LEU A 569 15.81 -7.52 23.46
N VAL A 570 16.10 -8.06 24.64
CA VAL A 570 17.19 -7.55 25.50
C VAL A 570 18.52 -8.15 25.08
N ASP A 571 18.61 -9.47 25.00
CA ASP A 571 19.84 -10.15 24.59
C ASP A 571 19.95 -10.35 23.07
N GLY A 572 18.85 -10.16 22.33
CA GLY A 572 18.80 -10.26 20.87
C GLY A 572 18.82 -11.70 20.36
N TYR A 573 18.39 -12.69 21.16
CA TYR A 573 18.31 -14.09 20.74
C TYR A 573 16.89 -14.64 20.74
N PHE A 574 16.69 -15.67 19.93
CA PHE A 574 15.45 -16.45 19.95
C PHE A 574 15.49 -17.52 21.04
N TYR A 575 14.33 -17.77 21.65
CA TYR A 575 14.10 -18.81 22.66
C TYR A 575 13.03 -19.76 22.13
N ASP A 576 13.27 -21.06 22.25
CA ASP A 576 12.30 -22.08 21.84
C ASP A 576 11.04 -22.00 22.70
N VAL A 577 9.86 -21.98 22.07
CA VAL A 577 8.59 -21.74 22.79
C VAL A 577 8.20 -22.91 23.69
N ASN A 578 8.55 -24.15 23.32
CA ASN A 578 8.17 -25.34 24.08
C ASN A 578 9.07 -25.56 25.29
N THR A 579 10.37 -25.32 25.14
CA THR A 579 11.37 -25.62 26.17
C THR A 579 11.81 -24.39 26.97
N GLY A 580 11.52 -23.18 26.47
CA GLY A 580 11.97 -21.93 27.07
C GLY A 580 13.49 -21.70 27.02
N LYS A 581 14.23 -22.53 26.27
CA LYS A 581 15.70 -22.46 26.20
C LYS A 581 16.16 -21.46 25.14
N LYS A 582 17.20 -20.71 25.48
CA LYS A 582 17.91 -19.82 24.53
C LYS A 582 18.48 -20.66 23.38
N THR A 583 18.24 -20.21 22.16
CA THR A 583 18.80 -20.82 20.93
C THR A 583 20.09 -20.12 20.52
N SER A 584 20.84 -20.74 19.60
CA SER A 584 21.98 -20.09 18.93
C SER A 584 21.56 -18.98 17.96
N ASN A 585 20.27 -18.91 17.60
CA ASN A 585 19.78 -18.00 16.58
C ASN A 585 19.59 -16.60 17.16
N LYS A 586 20.24 -15.61 16.55
CA LYS A 586 20.05 -14.19 16.87
C LYS A 586 18.87 -13.60 16.11
N VAL A 587 18.27 -12.59 16.71
CA VAL A 587 17.37 -11.65 16.02
C VAL A 587 18.26 -10.72 15.20
N ILE A 588 18.37 -11.04 13.90
CA ILE A 588 19.25 -10.37 12.95
C ILE A 588 18.49 -9.34 12.12
N GLU A 589 19.24 -8.39 11.57
CA GLU A 589 18.76 -7.45 10.55
C GLU A 589 18.02 -8.18 9.41
N GLY A 590 16.90 -7.62 8.95
CA GLY A 590 16.07 -8.25 7.91
C GLY A 590 14.96 -9.14 8.46
N ALA A 591 15.02 -9.58 9.73
CA ALA A 591 14.03 -10.52 10.24
C ALA A 591 12.64 -9.89 10.41
N GLU A 592 11.60 -10.66 10.07
CA GLU A 592 10.21 -10.34 10.41
C GLU A 592 9.85 -11.01 11.74
N LEU A 593 9.36 -10.20 12.68
CA LEU A 593 8.82 -10.64 13.95
C LEU A 593 7.30 -10.48 13.94
N LEU A 594 6.61 -11.56 14.33
CA LEU A 594 5.17 -11.60 14.44
C LEU A 594 4.74 -11.35 15.88
N ALA A 595 3.82 -10.41 16.08
CA ALA A 595 3.20 -10.17 17.37
C ALA A 595 2.34 -11.38 17.78
N TRP A 596 2.49 -11.81 19.02
CA TRP A 596 1.65 -12.85 19.60
C TRP A 596 0.75 -12.26 20.68
N TRP A 597 -0.50 -12.71 20.71
CA TRP A 597 -1.56 -12.10 21.49
C TRP A 597 -2.18 -13.13 22.42
N ILE A 598 -2.26 -12.78 23.70
CA ILE A 598 -3.02 -13.53 24.70
C ILE A 598 -4.37 -12.82 24.87
N PRO A 599 -5.51 -13.51 24.78
CA PRO A 599 -6.82 -12.90 25.01
C PRO A 599 -6.87 -12.30 26.43
N SER A 600 -7.30 -11.04 26.56
CA SER A 600 -7.33 -10.34 27.85
C SER A 600 -8.35 -10.95 28.82
N GLU A 601 -9.40 -11.53 28.27
CA GLU A 601 -10.31 -12.44 28.97
C GLU A 601 -10.14 -13.83 28.36
N LYS A 602 -9.71 -14.78 29.17
CA LYS A 602 -9.57 -16.17 28.74
C LYS A 602 -10.97 -16.77 28.64
N LEU A 603 -11.65 -16.53 27.52
CA LEU A 603 -12.86 -17.26 27.16
C LEU A 603 -12.43 -18.68 26.79
N GLU A 604 -12.26 -19.53 27.81
CA GLU A 604 -11.88 -20.91 27.59
C GLU A 604 -13.00 -21.60 26.81
N ASN A 605 -12.77 -21.91 25.53
CA ASN A 605 -13.65 -22.76 24.73
C ASN A 605 -14.05 -24.04 25.47
N ALA A 606 -13.11 -24.60 26.22
CA ALA A 606 -13.35 -25.76 27.08
C ALA A 606 -14.32 -25.44 28.24
N ALA A 607 -14.22 -24.26 28.88
CA ALA A 607 -15.15 -23.86 29.94
C ALA A 607 -16.56 -23.55 29.41
N ALA A 608 -16.65 -22.87 28.26
CA ALA A 608 -17.92 -22.64 27.59
C ALA A 608 -18.56 -23.97 27.17
N LEU A 609 -17.87 -24.87 26.45
CA LEU A 609 -18.44 -26.15 26.03
C LEU A 609 -18.71 -27.13 27.19
N SER A 610 -17.95 -27.06 28.29
CA SER A 610 -18.10 -27.96 29.44
C SER A 610 -19.19 -27.57 30.43
N ALA A 611 -19.73 -26.35 30.38
CA ALA A 611 -20.86 -25.95 31.21
C ALA A 611 -22.13 -26.75 30.86
N PHE A 612 -22.35 -26.99 29.56
CA PHE A 612 -23.50 -27.73 29.02
C PHE A 612 -23.09 -28.62 27.83
N PRO A 613 -22.32 -29.70 28.07
CA PRO A 613 -21.81 -30.54 27.00
C PRO A 613 -22.91 -31.38 26.38
N LEU A 614 -22.93 -31.45 25.04
CA LEU A 614 -23.71 -32.42 24.26
C LEU A 614 -23.19 -33.86 24.49
N ASN A 615 -23.64 -34.84 23.71
CA ASN A 615 -23.03 -36.16 23.71
C ASN A 615 -21.71 -36.14 22.91
N GLY A 616 -20.66 -36.72 23.50
CA GLY A 616 -19.31 -36.66 22.96
C GLY A 616 -18.30 -37.44 23.81
N ALA A 617 -17.03 -37.33 23.46
CA ALA A 617 -15.94 -38.04 24.12
C ALA A 617 -14.94 -37.06 24.71
N ALA A 618 -14.34 -37.42 25.85
CA ALA A 618 -13.19 -36.73 26.38
C ALA A 618 -11.90 -37.33 25.81
N ASP A 619 -10.97 -36.49 25.40
CA ASP A 619 -9.61 -36.85 25.04
C ASP A 619 -8.60 -36.02 25.85
N TRP A 620 -7.31 -36.13 25.51
CA TRP A 620 -6.23 -35.41 26.18
C TRP A 620 -6.28 -33.88 25.99
N ASN A 621 -7.07 -33.38 25.04
CA ASN A 621 -7.30 -31.97 24.74
C ASN A 621 -8.60 -31.41 25.34
N GLY A 622 -9.42 -32.26 25.98
CA GLY A 622 -10.66 -31.86 26.63
C GLY A 622 -11.87 -32.63 26.12
N TRP A 623 -13.06 -32.09 26.36
CA TRP A 623 -14.31 -32.70 25.92
C TRP A 623 -14.68 -32.23 24.50
N THR A 624 -14.93 -33.17 23.57
CA THR A 624 -15.27 -32.90 22.17
C THR A 624 -16.71 -33.37 21.85
N PRO A 625 -17.60 -32.48 21.37
CA PRO A 625 -18.94 -32.85 20.90
C PRO A 625 -18.87 -33.76 19.67
N SER A 626 -19.68 -34.83 19.67
CA SER A 626 -19.74 -35.77 18.54
C SER A 626 -20.53 -35.25 17.34
N PHE A 627 -21.49 -34.33 17.57
CA PHE A 627 -22.48 -33.87 16.60
C PHE A 627 -23.19 -35.00 15.84
N ALA A 628 -23.25 -36.21 16.40
CA ALA A 628 -23.68 -37.41 15.69
C ALA A 628 -25.20 -37.67 15.79
N ASN A 629 -25.87 -37.18 16.84
CA ASN A 629 -27.28 -37.46 17.08
C ASN A 629 -28.01 -36.34 17.82
N GLN A 630 -28.55 -35.39 17.05
CA GLN A 630 -29.21 -34.20 17.57
C GLN A 630 -30.43 -34.53 18.46
N GLN A 631 -31.18 -35.59 18.12
CA GLN A 631 -32.32 -36.03 18.92
C GLN A 631 -31.92 -36.61 20.28
N ALA A 632 -30.76 -37.27 20.38
CA ALA A 632 -30.23 -37.71 21.66
C ALA A 632 -29.78 -36.51 22.51
N ASP A 633 -29.22 -35.48 21.87
CA ASP A 633 -28.79 -34.26 22.54
C ASP A 633 -29.95 -33.42 23.08
N TYR A 634 -31.12 -33.39 22.41
CA TYR A 634 -32.32 -32.74 22.95
C TYR A 634 -32.79 -33.35 24.28
N LYS A 635 -32.53 -34.63 24.53
CA LYS A 635 -32.95 -35.32 25.76
C LYS A 635 -32.11 -34.92 26.99
N LEU A 636 -31.05 -34.13 26.81
CA LEU A 636 -30.19 -33.68 27.90
C LEU A 636 -30.76 -32.51 28.72
N ALA A 637 -31.90 -31.92 28.31
CA ALA A 637 -32.53 -30.80 29.01
C ALA A 637 -32.75 -31.08 30.51
N GLU A 638 -33.28 -32.28 30.82
CA GLU A 638 -33.52 -32.73 32.19
C GLU A 638 -32.22 -32.92 32.99
N LYS A 639 -31.16 -33.44 32.35
CA LYS A 639 -29.84 -33.62 32.99
C LYS A 639 -29.27 -32.29 33.49
N TYR A 640 -29.47 -31.21 32.73
CA TYR A 640 -28.92 -29.89 33.04
C TYR A 640 -29.91 -28.94 33.70
N ALA A 641 -31.06 -29.46 34.13
CA ALA A 641 -32.05 -28.67 34.84
C ALA A 641 -32.50 -27.45 34.01
N LYS A 642 -32.76 -27.64 32.71
CA LYS A 642 -33.21 -26.60 31.76
C LYS A 642 -34.57 -26.93 31.16
N THR A 643 -35.30 -25.91 30.70
CA THR A 643 -36.56 -26.14 29.97
C THR A 643 -36.32 -26.78 28.61
N ASP A 644 -37.19 -27.73 28.21
CA ASP A 644 -37.09 -28.46 26.93
C ASP A 644 -36.97 -27.50 25.72
N ALA A 645 -37.68 -26.37 25.74
CA ALA A 645 -37.67 -25.37 24.67
C ALA A 645 -36.34 -24.61 24.56
N SER A 646 -35.82 -24.06 25.67
CA SER A 646 -34.55 -23.31 25.65
C SER A 646 -33.36 -24.22 25.32
N TRP A 647 -33.39 -25.47 25.81
CA TRP A 647 -32.38 -26.47 25.53
C TRP A 647 -32.37 -26.86 24.05
N LYS A 648 -33.55 -27.10 23.45
CA LYS A 648 -33.63 -27.43 22.02
C LYS A 648 -33.01 -26.33 21.15
N THR A 649 -33.34 -25.07 21.39
CA THR A 649 -32.75 -23.94 20.66
C THR A 649 -31.23 -23.85 20.84
N TYR A 650 -30.73 -24.12 22.04
CA TYR A 650 -29.29 -24.20 22.29
C TYR A 650 -28.62 -25.31 21.47
N VAL A 651 -29.20 -26.52 21.46
CA VAL A 651 -28.66 -27.65 20.67
C VAL A 651 -28.71 -27.35 19.16
N ASP A 652 -29.80 -26.77 18.65
CA ASP A 652 -29.91 -26.39 17.23
C ASP A 652 -28.77 -25.43 16.84
N TYR A 653 -28.55 -24.40 17.65
CA TYR A 653 -27.49 -23.41 17.42
C TYR A 653 -26.08 -24.03 17.46
N LEU A 654 -25.83 -25.01 18.32
CA LEU A 654 -24.54 -25.70 18.37
C LEU A 654 -24.27 -26.55 17.12
N TYR A 655 -25.31 -27.19 16.59
CA TYR A 655 -25.21 -27.96 15.35
C TYR A 655 -24.92 -27.07 14.14
N ASP A 656 -25.50 -25.86 14.10
CA ASP A 656 -25.19 -24.87 13.06
C ASP A 656 -23.72 -24.39 13.12
N LEU A 657 -23.05 -24.51 14.26
CA LEU A 657 -21.63 -24.15 14.46
C LEU A 657 -20.65 -25.31 14.19
N GLN A 658 -21.11 -26.47 13.75
CA GLN A 658 -20.28 -27.66 13.55
C GLN A 658 -19.08 -27.41 12.63
N ASP A 659 -19.30 -26.78 11.48
CA ASP A 659 -18.25 -26.52 10.49
C ASP A 659 -17.21 -25.52 11.03
N GLU A 660 -17.66 -24.48 11.75
CA GLU A 660 -16.77 -23.52 12.40
C GLU A 660 -15.92 -24.18 13.49
N TYR A 661 -16.50 -25.10 14.26
CA TYR A 661 -15.79 -25.88 15.29
C TYR A 661 -14.73 -26.79 14.66
N GLN A 662 -15.05 -27.48 13.55
CA GLN A 662 -14.07 -28.29 12.82
C GLN A 662 -12.95 -27.45 12.20
N ALA A 663 -13.29 -26.30 11.60
CA ALA A 663 -12.31 -25.37 11.07
C ALA A 663 -11.35 -24.88 12.17
N TYR A 664 -11.88 -24.51 13.33
CA TYR A 664 -11.08 -24.15 14.50
C TYR A 664 -10.09 -25.23 14.92
N GLN A 665 -10.49 -26.51 14.92
CA GLN A 665 -9.60 -27.62 15.31
C GLN A 665 -8.42 -27.82 14.34
N ASN A 666 -8.60 -27.46 13.07
CA ASN A 666 -7.57 -27.58 12.04
C ASN A 666 -6.60 -26.39 11.99
N LEU A 667 -6.88 -25.32 12.74
CA LEU A 667 -5.98 -24.16 12.86
C LEU A 667 -4.89 -24.42 13.91
N SER A 668 -3.81 -23.66 13.83
CA SER A 668 -2.74 -23.65 14.84
C SER A 668 -2.32 -22.23 15.18
N GLY A 669 -1.60 -22.06 16.29
CA GLY A 669 -1.03 -20.77 16.70
C GLY A 669 -2.07 -19.69 16.99
N GLN A 670 -1.77 -18.44 16.61
CA GLN A 670 -2.66 -17.30 16.86
C GLN A 670 -4.02 -17.43 16.16
N ALA A 671 -4.04 -18.00 14.95
CA ALA A 671 -5.29 -18.19 14.19
C ALA A 671 -6.27 -19.11 14.92
N GLN A 672 -5.76 -20.15 15.59
CA GLN A 672 -6.57 -21.05 16.41
C GLN A 672 -7.11 -20.33 17.65
N ILE A 673 -6.28 -19.55 18.34
CA ILE A 673 -6.71 -18.75 19.51
C ILE A 673 -7.84 -17.78 19.12
N ASP A 674 -7.67 -17.08 18.00
CA ASP A 674 -8.63 -16.08 17.52
C ASP A 674 -9.97 -16.70 17.10
N ALA A 675 -9.92 -17.79 16.32
CA ALA A 675 -11.10 -18.57 15.95
C ALA A 675 -11.78 -19.14 17.20
N GLY A 676 -10.97 -19.60 18.16
CA GLY A 676 -11.43 -20.14 19.41
C GLY A 676 -12.22 -19.13 20.24
N ASN A 677 -11.69 -17.94 20.48
CA ASN A 677 -12.40 -16.92 21.27
C ASN A 677 -13.71 -16.47 20.61
N LYS A 678 -13.74 -16.36 19.28
CA LYS A 678 -14.97 -16.05 18.54
C LYS A 678 -16.03 -17.12 18.77
N LEU A 679 -15.62 -18.39 18.74
CA LEU A 679 -16.50 -19.52 19.00
C LEU A 679 -16.99 -19.52 20.46
N ALA A 680 -16.10 -19.32 21.43
CA ALA A 680 -16.47 -19.19 22.84
C ALA A 680 -17.51 -18.07 23.08
N ALA A 681 -17.37 -16.92 22.43
CA ALA A 681 -18.31 -15.80 22.56
C ALA A 681 -19.70 -16.14 22.00
N LYS A 682 -19.76 -16.83 20.85
CA LYS A 682 -21.01 -17.36 20.28
C LYS A 682 -21.68 -18.35 21.24
N LEU A 683 -20.88 -19.25 21.82
CA LEU A 683 -21.35 -20.25 22.79
C LEU A 683 -21.89 -19.59 24.07
N ALA A 684 -21.14 -18.66 24.66
CA ALA A 684 -21.56 -17.92 25.86
C ALA A 684 -22.88 -17.15 25.62
N THR A 685 -23.02 -16.55 24.43
CA THR A 685 -24.27 -15.88 24.03
C THR A 685 -25.45 -16.85 23.95
N ALA A 686 -25.23 -18.07 23.42
CA ALA A 686 -26.26 -19.10 23.35
C ALA A 686 -26.64 -19.63 24.74
N GLN A 687 -25.66 -19.78 25.63
CA GLN A 687 -25.87 -20.20 27.02
C GLN A 687 -26.65 -19.17 27.83
N GLY A 688 -26.42 -17.88 27.61
CA GLY A 688 -27.20 -16.81 28.25
C GLY A 688 -28.69 -16.82 27.90
N LYS A 689 -29.11 -17.60 26.89
CA LYS A 689 -30.52 -17.80 26.52
C LYS A 689 -31.14 -19.04 27.15
N LEU A 690 -30.38 -19.85 27.89
CA LEU A 690 -30.90 -21.03 28.59
C LEU A 690 -31.76 -20.60 29.79
N VAL A 691 -32.83 -21.35 30.03
CA VAL A 691 -33.79 -21.08 31.12
C VAL A 691 -33.78 -22.26 32.08
N ASP A 692 -33.51 -21.98 33.36
CA ASP A 692 -33.51 -22.97 34.44
C ASP A 692 -34.89 -23.60 34.63
N ASP A 693 -34.91 -24.90 34.95
CA ASP A 693 -36.11 -25.68 35.25
C ASP A 693 -36.53 -25.58 36.74
N LYS A 694 -35.70 -24.95 37.59
CA LYS A 694 -35.88 -24.77 39.03
C LYS A 694 -35.48 -23.36 39.48
N ALA A 695 -36.22 -22.82 40.46
CA ALA A 695 -36.02 -21.49 41.00
C ALA A 695 -34.95 -21.43 42.11
N PRO A 696 -34.34 -20.26 42.40
CA PRO A 696 -33.47 -20.05 43.56
C PRO A 696 -34.09 -20.49 44.89
N ALA A 697 -33.27 -20.89 45.87
CA ALA A 697 -33.74 -21.28 47.20
C ALA A 697 -34.59 -20.17 47.85
N GLY A 698 -35.77 -20.52 48.37
CA GLY A 698 -36.75 -19.55 48.91
C GLY A 698 -37.69 -18.96 47.86
N THR A 699 -37.52 -19.32 46.58
CA THR A 699 -38.37 -18.87 45.47
C THR A 699 -38.92 -20.04 44.66
N THR A 700 -39.93 -19.77 43.84
CA THR A 700 -40.60 -20.71 42.95
C THR A 700 -40.85 -20.00 41.62
N THR A 701 -40.45 -20.63 40.52
CA THR A 701 -40.63 -20.11 39.17
C THR A 701 -41.99 -20.57 38.68
N VAL A 702 -42.80 -19.63 38.20
CA VAL A 702 -44.11 -19.94 37.59
C VAL A 702 -43.97 -19.82 36.08
N TYR A 703 -44.18 -20.94 35.40
CA TYR A 703 -44.19 -21.02 33.95
C TYR A 703 -45.58 -20.77 33.39
N ARG A 704 -45.66 -20.22 32.18
CA ARG A 704 -46.90 -20.06 31.43
C ARG A 704 -46.86 -20.85 30.13
N LEU A 705 -47.95 -21.53 29.81
CA LEU A 705 -48.17 -22.15 28.50
C LEU A 705 -49.49 -21.68 27.91
N PHE A 706 -49.51 -21.53 26.59
CA PHE A 706 -50.70 -21.26 25.82
C PHE A 706 -51.21 -22.54 25.15
N ASN A 707 -52.49 -22.86 25.32
CA ASN A 707 -53.15 -23.94 24.58
C ASN A 707 -53.75 -23.38 23.28
N PRO A 708 -53.16 -23.63 22.10
CA PRO A 708 -53.71 -23.15 20.83
C PRO A 708 -55.05 -23.78 20.46
N ASN A 709 -55.45 -24.87 21.13
CA ASN A 709 -56.68 -25.60 20.83
C ASN A 709 -57.85 -25.24 21.77
N ALA A 710 -57.64 -24.37 22.77
CA ALA A 710 -58.71 -23.91 23.65
C ALA A 710 -59.60 -22.88 22.93
N ARG A 711 -60.93 -23.07 22.98
CA ARG A 711 -61.91 -22.21 22.28
C ARG A 711 -62.59 -21.16 23.18
N ASP A 712 -62.49 -21.28 24.50
CA ASP A 712 -63.05 -20.37 25.53
C ASP A 712 -62.06 -20.11 26.69
N ALA A 713 -62.50 -19.57 27.84
CA ALA A 713 -61.66 -19.23 29.00
C ALA A 713 -60.82 -20.44 29.50
N GLY A 714 -59.50 -20.26 29.63
CA GLY A 714 -58.56 -21.34 29.94
C GLY A 714 -57.41 -21.52 28.95
N SER A 715 -57.21 -20.55 28.04
CA SER A 715 -56.14 -20.59 27.03
C SER A 715 -54.73 -20.52 27.59
N HIS A 716 -54.55 -20.06 28.83
CA HIS A 716 -53.25 -19.96 29.49
C HIS A 716 -53.22 -20.79 30.78
N HIS A 717 -52.14 -21.55 30.96
CA HIS A 717 -51.90 -22.37 32.13
C HIS A 717 -50.68 -21.89 32.89
N TYR A 718 -50.81 -21.71 34.21
CA TYR A 718 -49.74 -21.30 35.09
C TYR A 718 -49.36 -22.47 36.00
N THR A 719 -48.08 -22.79 36.05
CA THR A 719 -47.60 -23.90 36.87
C THR A 719 -46.21 -23.64 37.42
N ALA A 720 -46.01 -23.99 38.69
CA ALA A 720 -44.69 -24.12 39.29
C ALA A 720 -44.05 -25.49 39.02
N SER A 721 -44.80 -26.44 38.47
CA SER A 721 -44.31 -27.79 38.17
C SER A 721 -43.70 -27.84 36.78
N VAL A 722 -42.38 -27.93 36.72
CA VAL A 722 -41.69 -28.10 35.43
C VAL A 722 -42.03 -29.43 34.76
N VAL A 723 -42.39 -30.47 35.54
CA VAL A 723 -42.87 -31.74 35.01
C VAL A 723 -44.21 -31.56 34.30
N GLU A 724 -45.12 -30.77 34.87
CA GLU A 724 -46.40 -30.42 34.23
C GLU A 724 -46.16 -29.57 32.98
N TYR A 725 -45.30 -28.55 33.06
CA TYR A 725 -44.92 -27.71 31.94
C TYR A 725 -44.38 -28.53 30.76
N ASN A 726 -43.36 -29.37 31.00
CA ASN A 726 -42.75 -30.19 29.96
C ASN A 726 -43.75 -31.24 29.40
N SER A 727 -44.62 -31.82 30.24
CA SER A 727 -45.66 -32.75 29.78
C SER A 727 -46.65 -32.07 28.83
N LEU A 728 -47.05 -30.84 29.11
CA LEU A 728 -47.98 -30.07 28.28
C LEU A 728 -47.34 -29.64 26.95
N VAL A 729 -46.06 -29.24 26.94
CA VAL A 729 -45.31 -28.99 25.70
C VAL A 729 -45.28 -30.23 24.81
N ARG A 730 -45.01 -31.42 25.38
CA ARG A 730 -45.03 -32.70 24.63
C ARG A 730 -46.41 -33.05 24.09
N LYS A 731 -47.48 -32.50 24.66
CA LYS A 731 -48.87 -32.62 24.20
C LYS A 731 -49.29 -31.53 23.22
N GLY A 732 -48.36 -30.68 22.77
CA GLY A 732 -48.59 -29.67 21.73
C GLY A 732 -49.02 -28.29 22.25
N TRP A 733 -48.88 -28.01 23.54
CA TRP A 733 -49.08 -26.66 24.06
C TRP A 733 -47.90 -25.76 23.69
N ARG A 734 -48.17 -24.48 23.43
CA ARG A 734 -47.14 -23.49 23.13
C ARG A 734 -46.50 -23.02 24.43
N ALA A 735 -45.23 -23.38 24.62
CA ALA A 735 -44.37 -22.84 25.66
C ALA A 735 -44.25 -21.31 25.52
N GLU A 736 -44.53 -20.58 26.59
CA GLU A 736 -44.26 -19.14 26.67
C GLU A 736 -43.15 -18.80 27.69
N GLY A 737 -42.57 -19.82 28.32
CA GLY A 737 -41.44 -19.69 29.23
C GLY A 737 -41.84 -19.27 30.64
N VAL A 738 -40.90 -18.64 31.34
CA VAL A 738 -41.09 -18.11 32.69
C VAL A 738 -42.04 -16.92 32.63
N SER A 739 -43.15 -16.99 33.37
CA SER A 739 -44.05 -15.84 33.50
C SER A 739 -43.58 -14.89 34.60
N PHE A 740 -43.25 -15.44 35.77
CA PHE A 740 -42.72 -14.68 36.92
C PHE A 740 -42.07 -15.63 37.93
N VAL A 741 -41.26 -15.07 38.83
CA VAL A 741 -40.67 -15.76 39.98
C VAL A 741 -41.33 -15.23 41.25
N THR A 742 -41.65 -16.12 42.18
CA THR A 742 -42.38 -15.82 43.42
C THR A 742 -41.73 -16.52 44.62
N THR A 743 -42.18 -16.28 45.85
CA THR A 743 -41.65 -16.95 47.04
C THR A 743 -42.10 -18.42 47.13
N SER A 744 -41.23 -19.31 47.63
CA SER A 744 -41.60 -20.69 47.93
C SER A 744 -42.39 -20.84 49.24
N ASP A 745 -42.39 -19.82 50.10
CA ASP A 745 -42.82 -19.92 51.51
C ASP A 745 -43.96 -18.93 51.87
N GLY A 746 -44.56 -18.28 50.87
CA GLY A 746 -45.65 -17.29 51.04
C GLY A 746 -47.07 -17.89 51.07
N LYS A 747 -48.07 -17.02 50.89
CA LYS A 747 -49.49 -17.39 50.85
C LYS A 747 -49.77 -18.35 49.68
N PRO A 748 -50.50 -19.47 49.91
CA PRO A 748 -50.82 -20.42 48.84
C PRO A 748 -51.82 -19.82 47.86
N VAL A 749 -51.51 -19.93 46.57
CA VAL A 749 -52.46 -19.74 45.48
C VAL A 749 -53.03 -21.12 45.13
N TYR A 750 -54.30 -21.31 45.44
CA TYR A 750 -55.04 -22.53 45.13
C TYR A 750 -55.49 -22.50 43.67
N ARG A 751 -55.47 -23.66 43.02
CA ARG A 751 -55.94 -23.85 41.64
C ARG A 751 -57.06 -24.88 41.63
N ALA A 752 -58.14 -24.57 40.92
CA ALA A 752 -59.20 -25.54 40.67
C ALA A 752 -59.56 -25.58 39.19
N TYR A 753 -59.87 -26.79 38.73
CA TYR A 753 -60.16 -27.15 37.35
C TYR A 753 -61.67 -27.37 37.17
N ASN A 754 -62.25 -26.73 36.15
CA ASN A 754 -63.64 -26.97 35.75
C ASN A 754 -63.69 -28.06 34.67
N PRO A 755 -64.22 -29.26 34.97
CA PRO A 755 -64.34 -30.32 33.97
C PRO A 755 -65.35 -30.00 32.86
N ASN A 756 -66.20 -28.98 33.02
CA ASN A 756 -67.26 -28.66 32.05
C ASN A 756 -66.77 -27.78 30.88
N ASP A 757 -65.77 -26.92 31.10
CA ASP A 757 -65.24 -26.00 30.07
C ASP A 757 -63.71 -26.07 29.91
N GLY A 758 -63.00 -26.79 30.80
CA GLY A 758 -61.55 -26.91 30.78
C GLY A 758 -60.80 -25.73 31.40
N GLY A 759 -61.52 -24.75 31.97
CA GLY A 759 -60.96 -23.57 32.60
C GLY A 759 -60.29 -23.87 33.93
N HIS A 760 -59.30 -23.04 34.27
CA HIS A 760 -58.66 -23.03 35.58
C HIS A 760 -58.87 -21.66 36.22
N PHE A 761 -59.16 -21.64 37.52
CA PHE A 761 -59.11 -20.41 38.29
C PHE A 761 -58.10 -20.53 39.42
N TYR A 762 -57.56 -19.37 39.83
CA TYR A 762 -56.50 -19.26 40.82
C TYR A 762 -56.95 -18.29 41.91
N THR A 763 -56.90 -18.69 43.18
CA THR A 763 -57.34 -17.84 44.31
C THR A 763 -56.42 -17.96 45.53
N LEU A 764 -56.29 -16.86 46.26
CA LEU A 764 -55.68 -16.84 47.60
C LEU A 764 -56.66 -17.26 48.72
N SER A 765 -57.96 -17.28 48.43
CA SER A 765 -59.02 -17.57 49.40
C SER A 765 -59.36 -19.05 49.41
N LYS A 766 -59.01 -19.73 50.51
CA LYS A 766 -59.43 -21.13 50.71
C LYS A 766 -60.95 -21.30 50.72
N VAL A 767 -61.68 -20.27 51.19
CA VAL A 767 -63.15 -20.27 51.18
C VAL A 767 -63.70 -20.22 49.75
N GLU A 768 -63.07 -19.46 48.85
CA GLU A 768 -63.46 -19.40 47.44
C GLU A 768 -63.19 -20.72 46.72
N LEU A 769 -62.05 -21.37 47.01
CA LEU A 769 -61.77 -22.74 46.55
C LEU A 769 -62.86 -23.72 47.01
N ASP A 770 -63.20 -23.73 48.31
CA ASP A 770 -64.19 -24.66 48.86
C ASP A 770 -65.59 -24.46 48.27
N HIS A 771 -65.97 -23.21 48.00
CA HIS A 771 -67.20 -22.91 47.27
C HIS A 771 -67.18 -23.43 45.83
N ALA A 772 -66.07 -23.26 45.10
CA ALA A 772 -65.94 -23.77 43.74
C ALA A 772 -65.96 -25.30 43.68
N VAL A 773 -65.28 -25.96 44.63
CA VAL A 773 -65.30 -27.43 44.76
C VAL A 773 -66.71 -27.93 45.08
N LYS A 774 -67.44 -27.26 45.99
CA LYS A 774 -68.86 -27.57 46.27
C LYS A 774 -69.77 -27.37 45.05
N ALA A 775 -69.39 -26.46 44.15
CA ALA A 775 -70.07 -26.22 42.88
C ALA A 775 -69.64 -27.17 41.74
N GLY A 776 -68.78 -28.16 42.01
CA GLY A 776 -68.42 -29.22 41.07
C GLY A 776 -67.05 -29.07 40.38
N TRP A 777 -66.24 -28.09 40.77
CA TRP A 777 -64.85 -27.97 40.30
C TRP A 777 -63.95 -28.99 41.01
N LYS A 778 -62.85 -29.37 40.37
CA LYS A 778 -61.83 -30.24 40.95
C LYS A 778 -60.75 -29.41 41.62
N ASP A 779 -60.50 -29.67 42.90
CA ASP A 779 -59.33 -29.11 43.61
C ASP A 779 -58.04 -29.73 43.05
N GLU A 780 -57.13 -28.90 42.57
CA GLU A 780 -55.81 -29.31 42.09
C GLU A 780 -54.70 -28.93 43.06
N GLY A 781 -55.06 -28.43 44.25
CA GLY A 781 -54.14 -28.04 45.30
C GLY A 781 -53.49 -26.69 45.08
N ILE A 782 -52.28 -26.54 45.63
CA ILE A 782 -51.51 -25.29 45.59
C ILE A 782 -50.74 -25.26 44.27
N ALA A 783 -51.06 -24.30 43.38
CA ALA A 783 -50.34 -24.14 42.12
C ALA A 783 -48.99 -23.44 42.29
N PHE A 784 -48.94 -22.43 43.15
CA PHE A 784 -47.73 -21.72 43.57
C PHE A 784 -48.03 -20.89 44.82
N ARG A 785 -47.03 -20.21 45.38
CA ARG A 785 -47.18 -19.30 46.53
C ARG A 785 -46.82 -17.87 46.14
N VAL A 786 -47.33 -16.86 46.83
CA VAL A 786 -47.00 -15.44 46.60
C VAL A 786 -46.68 -14.74 47.91
N SER A 787 -45.88 -13.67 47.84
CA SER A 787 -45.52 -12.89 49.03
C SER A 787 -46.73 -12.21 49.63
N ASP A 788 -46.63 -11.87 50.92
CA ASP A 788 -47.74 -11.34 51.72
C ASP A 788 -48.39 -10.06 51.18
#